data_AF-A0A9X2MNE9-F1
#
_entry.id   AF-A0A9X2MNE9-F1
#
_cell.length_a   1.000
_cell.length_b   1.000
_cell.length_c   1.000
_cell.angle_alpha   90.00
_cell.angle_beta   90.00
_cell.angle_gamma   90.00
#
_symmetry.space_group_name_H-M   'P 1'
#
loop_
_entity.id
_entity.type
_entity.pdbx_description
1 polymer ?
#
loop_
_entity_poly.entity_id
_entity_poly.type
_entity_poly.pdbx_seq_one_letter_code
_entity_poly.pdbx_strand_id
1 'polypeptide(L)'
;MLRTGNYLHSPAPNGGNSPDYNESGVISAANGVLFDGTSAYAGWMGSATSQSTVNVVIDLLKDYPLSEIRVVLNSPNQYWGFKDITVKYRPESATGYYIAARHVRTGSALNYSVAVPMSDKMARFIVLNIRRTQAYQHIPLTEVELVRGTGISNLIPGPALTAEQLQAELKKEALLADRFGQWMNEDWPGKVTTEAQLRQEYAAEAAALANVSLDPALYDPYGGIKSLGKQAATGYFRLQTINGKWWFITPDGYPFIVKGIDSTSLWEPGYKTPILKPDGTLKKIFEELPDRTVYAPSYTRDANGEYVSFVVANVMKKYGSDYESKWEEITKKRLIQWGFNTFSKWTKPRNFTFPYIQSLQDPSNLRRILWSYDMFDPQSGPIIENALKAQLQNTRYSKWLIGYTYDNEAGWNAEIVKEVLTYSSTSPAKSAFVDFVAQRYNGSLASANQALGTNAASFDALKNTRIDIAKVPTAIVSDYIRLASRTYHSMIRDIMKKYDPNHLFLGTSIVPTWRTSLEWDQAAMPFVDAFSVDVYSRDASWISRYEAFGKPLLNLEHSFGSSERGLSYINVGTRTTSVRERGLAYQAFAESQAAHPLFVGSGWYSYYDQPVTGRPDGESYNTGLVNQQDQPYKEMVDIMKTTHATLEKVHQSGLASP
;
A
#
# COMPACT_ATOMS: atom_id res chain seq x y z
N MET A 1 31.86 24.66 19.97
CA MET A 1 31.99 23.39 19.25
C MET A 1 32.61 22.35 20.15
N LEU A 2 32.05 21.15 20.18
CA LEU A 2 32.66 20.02 20.86
C LEU A 2 33.78 19.45 19.97
N ARG A 3 35.00 19.36 20.50
CA ARG A 3 36.17 18.74 19.85
C ARG A 3 36.69 17.54 20.65
N THR A 4 35.76 16.82 21.27
CA THR A 4 36.04 15.74 22.21
C THR A 4 35.37 14.46 21.74
N GLY A 5 35.95 13.34 22.13
CA GLY A 5 35.46 12.03 21.78
C GLY A 5 36.19 11.39 20.62
N ASN A 6 35.57 10.35 20.08
CA ASN A 6 36.14 9.47 19.09
C ASN A 6 35.13 9.20 17.99
N TYR A 7 35.61 8.82 16.80
CA TYR A 7 34.74 8.35 15.73
C TYR A 7 35.32 7.17 14.97
N LEU A 8 34.45 6.51 14.22
CA LEU A 8 34.79 5.40 13.35
C LEU A 8 33.99 5.50 12.05
N HIS A 9 34.64 5.12 10.95
CA HIS A 9 34.05 5.05 9.61
C HIS A 9 33.86 3.61 9.16
N SER A 10 32.78 3.35 8.41
CA SER A 10 32.53 2.05 7.80
C SER A 10 31.89 2.25 6.42
N PRO A 11 32.66 2.17 5.31
CA PRO A 11 34.09 1.78 5.20
C PRO A 11 35.08 2.92 5.54
N ALA A 12 36.39 2.65 5.57
CA ALA A 12 37.43 3.69 5.66
C ALA A 12 37.42 4.60 4.42
N PRO A 13 37.69 5.92 4.57
CA PRO A 13 37.80 6.82 3.43
C PRO A 13 39.03 6.45 2.58
N ASN A 14 38.87 6.48 1.26
CA ASN A 14 39.87 6.12 0.25
C ASN A 14 40.05 7.21 -0.81
N GLY A 15 39.69 8.45 -0.48
CA GLY A 15 39.89 9.63 -1.29
C GLY A 15 40.01 10.88 -0.41
N GLY A 16 40.53 11.95 -0.99
CA GLY A 16 40.73 13.22 -0.30
C GLY A 16 42.14 13.43 0.22
N ASN A 17 42.26 14.43 1.07
CA ASN A 17 43.51 14.96 1.60
C ASN A 17 43.45 15.16 3.13
N SER A 18 42.43 14.57 3.76
CA SER A 18 42.31 14.50 5.22
C SER A 18 43.44 13.65 5.83
N PRO A 19 43.90 13.99 7.06
CA PRO A 19 44.74 13.10 7.87
C PRO A 19 44.17 11.68 8.02
N ASP A 20 42.85 11.54 7.97
CA ASP A 20 42.12 10.28 8.14
C ASP A 20 42.12 9.40 6.87
N TYR A 21 42.82 9.80 5.81
CA TYR A 21 42.87 9.07 4.55
C TYR A 21 43.43 7.64 4.75
N ASN A 22 42.67 6.64 4.33
CA ASN A 22 42.91 5.21 4.58
C ASN A 22 43.03 4.83 6.07
N GLU A 23 42.71 5.73 7.00
CA GLU A 23 42.73 5.43 8.42
C GLU A 23 41.58 4.49 8.78
N SER A 24 41.86 3.57 9.68
CA SER A 24 40.91 2.55 10.13
C SER A 24 40.95 2.44 11.65
N GLY A 25 39.84 2.00 12.25
CA GLY A 25 39.71 1.91 13.70
C GLY A 25 39.13 3.18 14.33
N VAL A 26 39.48 3.43 15.59
CA VAL A 26 38.97 4.55 16.38
C VAL A 26 39.87 5.76 16.19
N ILE A 27 39.31 6.84 15.66
CA ILE A 27 40.02 8.11 15.41
C ILE A 27 39.59 9.12 16.48
N SER A 28 40.56 9.82 17.07
CA SER A 28 40.28 10.87 18.07
C SER A 28 39.69 12.10 17.37
N ALA A 29 38.54 12.60 17.85
CA ALA A 29 37.95 13.83 17.35
C ALA A 29 38.85 15.07 17.59
N ALA A 30 39.79 15.01 18.53
CA ALA A 30 40.74 16.10 18.72
C ALA A 30 41.86 16.11 17.66
N ASN A 31 42.10 14.97 17.00
CA ASN A 31 43.26 14.76 16.12
C ASN A 31 42.89 14.47 14.66
N GLY A 32 41.61 14.21 14.37
CA GLY A 32 41.13 13.86 13.03
C GLY A 32 40.26 14.94 12.39
N VAL A 33 40.07 14.83 11.06
CA VAL A 33 39.58 15.95 10.24
C VAL A 33 38.15 16.37 10.50
N LEU A 34 37.29 15.45 10.98
CA LEU A 34 35.87 15.73 11.15
C LEU A 34 35.58 16.85 12.17
N PHE A 35 36.58 17.26 12.96
CA PHE A 35 36.46 18.20 14.07
C PHE A 35 37.69 19.12 14.25
N ASP A 36 38.67 19.09 13.35
CA ASP A 36 39.91 19.87 13.48
C ASP A 36 39.77 21.33 12.99
N GLY A 37 38.70 21.63 12.24
CA GLY A 37 38.40 22.95 11.69
C GLY A 37 39.19 23.28 10.42
N THR A 38 39.68 22.27 9.69
CA THR A 38 40.38 22.43 8.42
C THR A 38 39.44 22.27 7.22
N SER A 39 39.90 22.66 6.02
CA SER A 39 39.15 22.47 4.77
C SER A 39 39.42 21.13 4.10
N ALA A 40 40.17 20.23 4.76
CA ALA A 40 40.45 18.91 4.22
C ALA A 40 39.20 18.02 4.32
N TYR A 41 39.09 16.98 3.47
CA TYR A 41 37.93 16.10 3.48
C TYR A 41 38.32 14.62 3.54
N ALA A 42 37.52 13.86 4.28
CA ALA A 42 37.48 12.41 4.22
C ALA A 42 36.57 12.01 3.06
N GLY A 43 37.17 11.43 2.02
CA GLY A 43 36.48 11.04 0.80
C GLY A 43 36.25 9.54 0.72
N TRP A 44 35.07 9.14 0.28
CA TRP A 44 34.84 7.78 -0.18
C TRP A 44 34.60 7.79 -1.67
N MET A 45 35.55 7.23 -2.41
CA MET A 45 35.50 7.17 -3.85
C MET A 45 34.47 6.14 -4.32
N GLY A 46 33.70 6.52 -5.34
CA GLY A 46 32.79 5.60 -6.00
C GLY A 46 33.50 4.66 -6.95
N SER A 47 32.98 3.44 -7.07
CA SER A 47 33.46 2.39 -7.97
C SER A 47 32.34 1.38 -8.22
N ALA A 48 32.58 0.39 -9.09
CA ALA A 48 31.64 -0.71 -9.30
C ALA A 48 31.33 -1.53 -8.03
N THR A 49 32.21 -1.49 -7.03
CA THR A 49 32.10 -2.27 -5.78
C THR A 49 31.84 -1.41 -4.54
N SER A 50 31.77 -0.08 -4.69
CA SER A 50 31.55 0.81 -3.55
C SER A 50 30.20 0.59 -2.90
N GLN A 51 30.19 0.63 -1.57
CA GLN A 51 28.95 0.52 -0.79
C GLN A 51 28.02 1.71 -1.09
N SER A 52 26.73 1.40 -1.16
CA SER A 52 25.68 2.40 -1.41
C SER A 52 25.51 3.39 -0.26
N THR A 53 25.91 3.00 0.96
CA THR A 53 25.83 3.82 2.17
C THR A 53 27.18 3.82 2.87
N VAL A 54 27.66 5.01 3.20
CA VAL A 54 28.82 5.25 4.07
C VAL A 54 28.28 5.54 5.47
N ASN A 55 28.93 4.99 6.49
CA ASN A 55 28.54 5.21 7.87
C ASN A 55 29.65 5.85 8.67
N VAL A 56 29.29 6.81 9.52
CA VAL A 56 30.17 7.40 10.54
C VAL A 56 29.47 7.27 11.88
N VAL A 57 30.17 6.79 12.90
CA VAL A 57 29.71 6.83 14.29
C VAL A 57 30.66 7.69 15.11
N ILE A 58 30.10 8.56 15.95
CA ILE A 58 30.83 9.43 16.87
C ILE A 58 30.41 9.05 18.29
N ASP A 59 31.37 8.85 19.19
CA ASP A 59 31.19 8.69 20.64
C ASP A 59 31.79 9.91 21.35
N LEU A 60 30.93 10.72 21.97
CA LEU A 60 31.31 11.92 22.72
C LEU A 60 31.84 11.61 24.13
N LEU A 61 31.99 10.33 24.48
CA LEU A 61 32.46 9.78 25.77
C LEU A 61 31.51 10.01 26.95
N LYS A 62 30.56 10.93 26.82
CA LYS A 62 29.46 11.18 27.75
C LYS A 62 28.31 11.86 27.04
N ASP A 63 27.17 11.94 27.70
CA ASP A 63 26.03 12.65 27.15
C ASP A 63 26.26 14.17 27.17
N TYR A 64 26.07 14.80 26.03
CA TYR A 64 25.97 16.24 25.89
C TYR A 64 24.58 16.64 25.40
N PRO A 65 24.00 17.72 25.93
CA PRO A 65 22.91 18.40 25.25
C PRO A 65 23.49 19.05 24.00
N LEU A 66 22.88 18.79 22.84
CA LEU A 66 23.27 19.40 21.58
C LEU A 66 22.18 20.38 21.14
N SER A 67 22.58 21.58 20.72
CA SER A 67 21.66 22.54 20.11
C SER A 67 21.56 22.31 18.60
N GLU A 68 22.66 21.94 17.95
CA GLU A 68 22.74 21.69 16.51
C GLU A 68 23.83 20.65 16.18
N ILE A 69 23.57 19.84 15.15
CA ILE A 69 24.57 19.05 14.44
C ILE A 69 24.63 19.60 13.02
N ARG A 70 25.82 19.99 12.55
CA ARG A 70 26.00 20.46 11.18
C ARG A 70 26.94 19.54 10.43
N VAL A 71 26.47 19.00 9.31
CA VAL A 71 27.27 18.14 8.44
C VAL A 71 27.71 18.97 7.23
N VAL A 72 29.01 19.15 7.06
CA VAL A 72 29.62 20.00 6.04
C VAL A 72 30.28 19.14 4.97
N LEU A 73 29.94 19.44 3.72
CA LEU A 73 30.43 18.75 2.54
C LEU A 73 30.92 19.81 1.54
N ASN A 74 32.22 20.06 1.54
CA ASN A 74 32.88 20.91 0.56
C ASN A 74 33.50 20.01 -0.51
N SER A 75 32.79 19.95 -1.61
CA SER A 75 33.08 19.07 -2.72
C SER A 75 34.04 19.73 -3.71
N PRO A 76 35.16 19.08 -4.11
CA PRO A 76 36.02 19.61 -5.17
C PRO A 76 35.40 19.46 -6.57
N ASN A 77 34.25 18.78 -6.69
CA ASN A 77 33.61 18.47 -7.96
C ASN A 77 32.08 18.51 -7.83
N GLN A 78 31.39 19.15 -8.78
CA GLN A 78 29.92 19.29 -8.74
C GLN A 78 29.17 17.96 -8.90
N TYR A 79 29.83 16.96 -9.47
CA TYR A 79 29.31 15.60 -9.61
C TYR A 79 29.56 14.74 -8.37
N TRP A 80 30.15 15.29 -7.30
CA TRP A 80 30.39 14.58 -6.04
C TRP A 80 29.39 15.02 -4.96
N GLY A 81 29.18 14.16 -3.96
CA GLY A 81 28.24 14.31 -2.85
C GLY A 81 27.34 13.10 -2.64
N PHE A 82 26.20 13.30 -1.99
CA PHE A 82 25.29 12.24 -1.57
C PHE A 82 23.87 12.42 -2.13
N LYS A 83 23.09 11.34 -2.11
CA LYS A 83 21.65 11.32 -2.37
C LYS A 83 20.88 11.85 -1.16
N ASP A 84 21.07 11.20 -0.02
CA ASP A 84 20.48 11.59 1.25
C ASP A 84 21.39 11.23 2.43
N ILE A 85 21.22 11.96 3.53
CA ILE A 85 21.88 11.71 4.81
C ILE A 85 20.83 11.52 5.90
N THR A 86 21.01 10.50 6.74
CA THR A 86 20.24 10.31 7.97
C THR A 86 21.15 10.51 9.16
N VAL A 87 20.76 11.42 10.06
CA VAL A 87 21.47 11.69 11.31
C VAL A 87 20.69 11.03 12.45
N LYS A 88 21.35 10.11 13.15
CA LYS A 88 20.81 9.41 14.30
C LYS A 88 21.57 9.81 15.55
N TYR A 89 20.91 9.77 16.70
CA TYR A 89 21.56 10.00 17.98
C TYR A 89 20.99 9.10 19.06
N ARG A 90 21.76 8.89 20.13
CA ARG A 90 21.23 8.39 21.39
C ARG A 90 22.08 8.83 22.59
N PRO A 91 21.47 9.06 23.76
CA PRO A 91 22.21 9.11 25.02
C PRO A 91 22.66 7.69 25.44
N GLU A 92 23.56 7.62 26.41
CA GLU A 92 24.04 6.37 27.01
C GLU A 92 22.89 5.52 27.56
N SER A 93 21.91 6.15 28.20
CA SER A 93 20.75 5.50 28.82
C SER A 93 19.76 4.88 27.83
N ALA A 94 19.82 5.25 26.55
CA ALA A 94 18.91 4.74 25.53
C ALA A 94 19.48 3.49 24.84
N THR A 95 18.62 2.49 24.67
CA THR A 95 18.96 1.21 24.04
C THR A 95 18.83 1.23 22.51
N GLY A 96 18.03 2.16 21.96
CA GLY A 96 17.82 2.39 20.54
C GLY A 96 18.24 3.80 20.10
N TYR A 97 18.39 3.98 18.78
CA TYR A 97 18.69 5.29 18.19
C TYR A 97 17.42 6.08 17.89
N TYR A 98 17.47 7.39 18.06
CA TYR A 98 16.47 8.31 17.53
C TYR A 98 16.97 8.87 16.19
N ILE A 99 16.07 9.19 15.26
CA ILE A 99 16.43 9.91 14.03
C ILE A 99 16.27 11.41 14.31
N ALA A 100 17.38 12.15 14.28
CA ALA A 100 17.35 13.60 14.42
C ALA A 100 16.82 14.28 13.16
N ALA A 101 17.29 13.82 11.99
CA ALA A 101 16.83 14.29 10.70
C ALA A 101 17.16 13.28 9.60
N ARG A 102 16.37 13.33 8.53
CA ARG A 102 16.73 12.80 7.23
C ARG A 102 16.69 13.93 6.21
N HIS A 103 17.78 14.09 5.47
CA HIS A 103 17.93 15.18 4.52
C HIS A 103 18.27 14.63 3.14
N VAL A 104 17.43 14.92 2.14
CA VAL A 104 17.70 14.60 0.73
C VAL A 104 18.41 15.78 0.10
N ARG A 105 19.57 15.55 -0.53
CA ARG A 105 20.32 16.61 -1.20
C ARG A 105 19.55 17.10 -2.42
N THR A 106 19.42 18.42 -2.52
CA THR A 106 18.90 19.11 -3.71
C THR A 106 20.00 19.97 -4.33
N GLY A 107 20.13 19.93 -5.66
CA GLY A 107 21.13 20.71 -6.41
C GLY A 107 22.54 20.11 -6.42
N SER A 108 23.49 20.86 -7.00
CA SER A 108 24.88 20.43 -7.26
C SER A 108 25.94 21.35 -6.63
N ALA A 109 25.54 22.19 -5.66
CA ALA A 109 26.45 23.12 -5.01
C ALA A 109 27.66 22.40 -4.40
N LEU A 110 28.85 22.97 -4.63
CA LEU A 110 30.12 22.44 -4.14
C LEU A 110 30.20 22.52 -2.62
N ASN A 111 29.81 23.66 -2.05
CA ASN A 111 29.74 23.86 -0.61
C ASN A 111 28.32 23.55 -0.16
N TYR A 112 28.14 22.46 0.56
CA TYR A 112 26.84 22.00 1.00
C TYR A 112 26.87 21.68 2.49
N SER A 113 25.93 22.24 3.25
CA SER A 113 25.82 21.98 4.68
C SER A 113 24.41 21.56 5.05
N VAL A 114 24.29 20.58 5.92
CA VAL A 114 23.02 20.15 6.52
C VAL A 114 23.04 20.54 8.00
N ALA A 115 22.23 21.52 8.39
CA ALA A 115 22.03 21.88 9.78
C ALA A 115 20.86 21.09 10.36
N VAL A 116 21.12 20.32 11.42
CA VAL A 116 20.15 19.49 12.10
C VAL A 116 19.91 20.06 13.49
N PRO A 117 18.77 20.73 13.73
CA PRO A 117 18.45 21.26 15.05
C PRO A 117 18.22 20.11 16.03
N MET A 118 18.89 20.18 17.17
CA MET A 118 18.82 19.15 18.22
C MET A 118 18.01 19.59 19.42
N SER A 119 17.73 20.88 19.59
CA SER A 119 16.85 21.39 20.67
C SER A 119 17.22 20.85 22.07
N ASP A 120 18.52 20.84 22.38
CA ASP A 120 19.10 20.33 23.64
C ASP A 120 18.85 18.83 23.91
N LYS A 121 18.51 18.04 22.88
CA LYS A 121 18.49 16.57 22.97
C LYS A 121 19.86 16.03 23.42
N MET A 122 19.83 15.14 24.40
CA MET A 122 21.03 14.49 24.92
C MET A 122 21.56 13.45 23.92
N ALA A 123 22.84 13.55 23.58
CA ALA A 123 23.52 12.60 22.73
C ALA A 123 24.90 12.28 23.32
N ARG A 124 25.22 10.98 23.37
CA ARG A 124 26.60 10.50 23.45
C ARG A 124 27.04 9.94 22.11
N PHE A 125 26.17 9.16 21.47
CA PHE A 125 26.45 8.56 20.19
C PHE A 125 25.69 9.27 19.08
N ILE A 126 26.38 9.53 17.98
CA ILE A 126 25.80 10.09 16.76
C ILE A 126 26.19 9.17 15.60
N VAL A 127 25.23 8.81 14.76
CA VAL A 127 25.47 8.02 13.56
C VAL A 127 25.02 8.79 12.33
N LEU A 128 25.90 8.93 11.35
CA LEU A 128 25.60 9.49 10.04
C LEU A 128 25.51 8.33 9.04
N ASN A 129 24.35 8.15 8.40
CA ASN A 129 24.19 7.26 7.26
C ASN A 129 24.12 8.12 5.99
N ILE A 130 25.17 8.10 5.18
CA ILE A 130 25.33 8.95 3.99
C ILE A 130 25.19 8.07 2.75
N ARG A 131 24.09 8.22 2.02
CA ARG A 131 23.75 7.36 0.88
C ARG A 131 24.16 7.98 -0.45
N ARG A 132 24.71 7.16 -1.34
CA ARG A 132 25.00 7.53 -2.73
C ARG A 132 23.77 7.37 -3.63
N THR A 133 23.71 8.14 -4.70
CA THR A 133 22.72 7.94 -5.77
C THR A 133 23.03 6.67 -6.55
N GLN A 134 24.31 6.38 -6.78
CA GLN A 134 24.83 5.27 -7.56
C GLN A 134 26.27 4.91 -7.11
N ALA A 135 26.79 3.74 -7.47
CA ALA A 135 28.03 3.20 -6.89
C ALA A 135 29.30 4.06 -7.17
N TYR A 136 29.40 4.69 -8.34
CA TYR A 136 30.46 5.62 -8.76
C TYR A 136 30.35 7.05 -8.19
N GLN A 137 29.30 7.37 -7.44
CA GLN A 137 29.08 8.70 -6.91
C GLN A 137 30.02 8.96 -5.73
N HIS A 138 31.09 9.73 -5.87
CA HIS A 138 32.03 10.03 -4.76
C HIS A 138 31.38 10.87 -3.65
N ILE A 139 31.71 10.63 -2.37
CA ILE A 139 31.22 11.37 -1.20
C ILE A 139 32.41 12.05 -0.49
N PRO A 140 32.52 13.39 -0.50
CA PRO A 140 33.55 14.12 0.24
C PRO A 140 33.01 14.74 1.54
N LEU A 141 33.15 14.08 2.69
CA LEU A 141 32.74 14.67 3.98
C LEU A 141 33.87 15.54 4.53
N THR A 142 33.61 16.82 4.76
CA THR A 142 34.62 17.79 5.24
C THR A 142 34.61 17.85 6.76
N GLU A 143 33.45 18.15 7.36
CA GLU A 143 33.36 18.41 8.79
C GLU A 143 32.02 17.93 9.36
N VAL A 144 32.03 17.51 10.62
CA VAL A 144 30.82 17.28 11.42
C VAL A 144 30.89 18.19 12.63
N GLU A 145 30.21 19.31 12.54
CA GLU A 145 30.16 20.33 13.57
C GLU A 145 29.13 19.98 14.65
N LEU A 146 29.58 19.77 15.89
CA LEU A 146 28.70 19.50 17.05
C LEU A 146 28.62 20.71 17.98
N VAL A 147 27.44 21.33 18.04
CA VAL A 147 27.19 22.53 18.85
C VAL A 147 26.59 22.12 20.19
N ARG A 148 27.29 22.47 21.28
CA ARG A 148 26.80 22.22 22.64
C ARG A 148 25.59 23.11 22.93
N GLY A 149 24.58 22.51 23.50
CA GLY A 149 23.37 23.13 24.03
C GLY A 149 23.55 23.79 25.39
N THR A 150 22.43 24.24 25.97
CA THR A 150 22.42 24.95 27.25
C THR A 150 22.17 24.05 28.48
N GLY A 151 21.74 22.80 28.25
CA GLY A 151 21.46 21.83 29.31
C GLY A 151 22.68 21.35 30.12
N ILE A 152 22.40 20.59 31.18
CA ILE A 152 23.43 19.97 32.03
C ILE A 152 23.92 18.68 31.39
N SER A 153 25.23 18.56 31.20
CA SER A 153 25.85 17.31 30.77
C SER A 153 25.80 16.26 31.88
N ASN A 154 25.53 15.00 31.53
CA ASN A 154 25.61 13.91 32.50
C ASN A 154 27.07 13.75 32.95
N LEU A 155 27.32 13.79 34.27
CA LEU A 155 28.67 13.85 34.84
C LEU A 155 29.33 12.47 35.01
N ILE A 156 28.57 11.37 34.82
CA ILE A 156 29.08 9.99 34.92
C ILE A 156 29.23 9.41 33.49
N PRO A 157 30.41 9.51 32.86
CA PRO A 157 30.66 8.88 31.56
C PRO A 157 30.66 7.36 31.67
N GLY A 158 30.05 6.66 30.72
CA GLY A 158 30.42 5.27 30.47
C GLY A 158 31.84 5.21 29.86
N PRO A 159 32.54 4.06 29.91
CA PRO A 159 33.87 3.93 29.31
C PRO A 159 33.82 4.19 27.81
N ALA A 160 34.90 4.73 27.24
CA ALA A 160 35.05 4.90 25.80
C ALA A 160 34.85 3.56 25.08
N LEU A 161 34.09 3.56 23.98
CA LEU A 161 33.87 2.33 23.21
C LEU A 161 35.10 1.93 22.39
N THR A 162 35.36 0.63 22.27
CA THR A 162 36.36 0.07 21.35
C THR A 162 35.91 0.19 19.89
N ALA A 163 36.81 -0.07 18.93
CA ALA A 163 36.47 -0.10 17.50
C ALA A 163 35.34 -1.09 17.20
N GLU A 164 35.38 -2.28 17.79
CA GLU A 164 34.38 -3.32 17.60
C GLU A 164 33.01 -2.90 18.15
N GLN A 165 33.02 -2.21 19.30
CA GLN A 165 31.80 -1.69 19.92
C GLN A 165 31.19 -0.55 19.10
N LEU A 166 32.00 0.39 18.59
CA LEU A 166 31.54 1.42 17.66
C LEU A 166 31.02 0.82 16.34
N GLN A 167 31.67 -0.20 15.82
CA GLN A 167 31.18 -0.91 14.64
C GLN A 167 29.84 -1.63 14.91
N ALA A 168 29.59 -2.07 16.15
CA ALA A 168 28.31 -2.62 16.55
C ALA A 168 27.22 -1.53 16.68
N GLU A 169 27.56 -0.30 17.08
CA GLU A 169 26.63 0.83 17.09
C GLU A 169 26.04 1.10 15.70
N LEU A 170 26.85 0.98 14.64
CA LEU A 170 26.41 1.16 13.25
C LEU A 170 25.34 0.17 12.80
N LYS A 171 25.22 -0.98 13.49
CA LYS A 171 24.22 -2.01 13.22
C LYS A 171 22.94 -1.84 14.04
N LYS A 172 22.90 -0.90 14.99
CA LYS A 172 21.71 -0.68 15.82
C LYS A 172 20.61 0.01 15.01
N GLU A 173 19.39 -0.48 15.20
CA GLU A 173 18.19 0.08 14.59
C GLU A 173 17.83 1.41 15.25
N ALA A 174 17.12 2.25 14.49
CA ALA A 174 16.51 3.45 15.02
C ALA A 174 15.03 3.18 15.34
N LEU A 175 14.54 3.81 16.39
CA LEU A 175 13.13 3.85 16.72
C LEU A 175 12.37 4.60 15.61
N LEU A 176 11.27 3.99 15.19
CA LEU A 176 10.41 4.46 14.10
C LEU A 176 9.01 4.78 14.62
N ALA A 177 8.49 3.91 15.51
CA ALA A 177 7.15 4.00 16.04
C ALA A 177 7.15 4.19 17.56
N ASP A 178 6.35 5.14 18.04
CA ASP A 178 6.10 5.35 19.47
C ASP A 178 5.17 4.27 20.05
N ARG A 179 4.86 4.37 21.35
CA ARG A 179 3.95 3.45 22.06
C ARG A 179 2.52 3.34 21.51
N PHE A 180 2.10 4.28 20.65
CA PHE A 180 0.81 4.25 19.96
C PHE A 180 0.95 3.82 18.50
N GLY A 181 2.15 3.47 18.02
CA GLY A 181 2.41 3.13 16.62
C GLY A 181 2.58 4.33 15.70
N GLN A 182 2.75 5.55 16.25
CA GLN A 182 2.90 6.78 15.47
C GLN A 182 4.36 7.01 15.09
N TRP A 183 4.57 7.68 13.97
CA TRP A 183 5.91 8.12 13.56
C TRP A 183 6.56 9.01 14.61
N MET A 184 7.76 8.64 15.05
CA MET A 184 8.48 9.37 16.09
C MET A 184 9.17 10.63 15.59
N ASN A 185 9.48 10.71 14.29
CA ASN A 185 10.42 11.71 13.77
C ASN A 185 9.74 12.92 13.13
N GLU A 186 8.48 13.17 13.49
CA GLU A 186 7.68 14.32 13.08
C GLU A 186 6.61 14.59 14.14
N ASP A 187 6.27 15.85 14.39
CA ASP A 187 5.14 16.23 15.24
C ASP A 187 4.05 16.92 14.41
N TRP A 188 2.80 16.75 14.82
CA TRP A 188 1.64 17.34 14.15
C TRP A 188 0.52 17.65 15.15
N PRO A 189 -0.38 18.59 14.83
CA PRO A 189 -1.56 18.85 15.66
C PRO A 189 -2.39 17.59 15.88
N GLY A 190 -2.66 17.26 17.14
CA GLY A 190 -3.48 16.12 17.53
C GLY A 190 -2.72 14.78 17.68
N LYS A 191 -1.40 14.75 17.46
CA LYS A 191 -0.58 13.55 17.73
C LYS A 191 -0.83 13.04 19.16
N VAL A 192 -1.13 11.75 19.30
CA VAL A 192 -1.55 11.17 20.57
C VAL A 192 -0.37 11.04 21.51
N THR A 193 -0.50 11.59 22.71
CA THR A 193 0.56 11.51 23.74
C THR A 193 0.15 10.68 24.94
N THR A 194 -1.15 10.49 25.17
CA THR A 194 -1.68 9.78 26.34
C THR A 194 -2.91 8.94 26.01
N GLU A 195 -3.19 7.90 26.82
CA GLU A 195 -4.45 7.15 26.70
C GLU A 195 -5.67 8.00 27.09
N ALA A 196 -5.50 8.96 28.01
CA ALA A 196 -6.56 9.88 28.41
C ALA A 196 -7.04 10.73 27.23
N GLN A 197 -6.13 11.16 26.36
CA GLN A 197 -6.46 11.85 25.11
C GLN A 197 -7.36 10.99 24.21
N LEU A 198 -7.02 9.71 23.97
CA LEU A 198 -7.84 8.80 23.17
C LEU A 198 -9.27 8.70 23.72
N ARG A 199 -9.41 8.52 25.05
CA ARG A 199 -10.72 8.41 25.72
C ARG A 199 -11.52 9.72 25.63
N GLN A 200 -10.86 10.87 25.76
CA GLN A 200 -11.49 12.18 25.63
C GLN A 200 -11.97 12.42 24.18
N GLU A 201 -11.15 12.09 23.19
CA GLU A 201 -11.51 12.18 21.78
C GLU A 201 -12.71 11.29 21.45
N TYR A 202 -12.76 10.05 21.98
CA TYR A 202 -13.94 9.20 21.87
C TYR A 202 -15.19 9.85 22.49
N ALA A 203 -15.11 10.36 23.72
CA ALA A 203 -16.26 10.97 24.38
C ALA A 203 -16.83 12.17 23.59
N ALA A 204 -15.94 13.02 23.06
CA ALA A 204 -16.33 14.15 22.23
C ALA A 204 -16.96 13.71 20.89
N GLU A 205 -16.35 12.73 20.22
CA GLU A 205 -16.84 12.20 18.95
C GLU A 205 -18.18 11.46 19.12
N ALA A 206 -18.34 10.66 20.17
CA ALA A 206 -19.59 9.96 20.48
C ALA A 206 -20.74 10.94 20.70
N ALA A 207 -20.49 12.05 21.40
CA ALA A 207 -21.47 13.11 21.58
C ALA A 207 -21.83 13.79 20.24
N ALA A 208 -20.82 14.09 19.41
CA ALA A 208 -21.04 14.71 18.10
C ALA A 208 -21.81 13.80 17.12
N LEU A 209 -21.65 12.49 17.25
CA LEU A 209 -22.28 11.49 16.38
C LEU A 209 -23.59 10.91 16.95
N ALA A 210 -24.03 11.33 18.13
CA ALA A 210 -25.14 10.71 18.86
C ALA A 210 -26.43 10.56 18.03
N ASN A 211 -26.75 11.59 17.23
CA ASN A 211 -27.97 11.66 16.42
C ASN A 211 -27.76 11.30 14.95
N VAL A 212 -26.58 10.79 14.57
CA VAL A 212 -26.34 10.40 13.18
C VAL A 212 -27.08 9.09 12.88
N SER A 213 -27.97 9.15 11.91
CA SER A 213 -28.69 8.01 11.34
C SER A 213 -28.95 8.24 9.85
N LEU A 214 -29.24 7.16 9.12
CA LEU A 214 -29.66 7.27 7.73
C LEU A 214 -31.05 7.90 7.69
N ASP A 215 -31.22 8.99 6.95
CA ASP A 215 -32.51 9.67 6.83
C ASP A 215 -33.49 8.86 5.97
N PRO A 216 -34.56 8.28 6.55
CA PRO A 216 -35.52 7.48 5.80
C PRO A 216 -36.42 8.32 4.88
N ALA A 217 -36.42 9.65 4.99
CA ALA A 217 -37.13 10.51 4.03
C ALA A 217 -36.34 10.62 2.70
N LEU A 218 -35.01 10.62 2.78
CA LEU A 218 -34.12 10.77 1.63
C LEU A 218 -33.75 9.42 1.00
N TYR A 219 -33.53 8.42 1.84
CA TYR A 219 -33.00 7.12 1.41
C TYR A 219 -33.96 5.97 1.76
N ASP A 220 -33.87 4.89 0.98
CA ASP A 220 -34.38 3.59 1.40
C ASP A 220 -33.41 2.92 2.40
N PRO A 221 -33.77 1.76 3.00
CA PRO A 221 -32.90 1.08 3.97
C PRO A 221 -31.51 0.71 3.43
N TYR A 222 -31.37 0.60 2.12
CA TYR A 222 -30.15 0.22 1.42
C TYR A 222 -29.32 1.43 0.94
N GLY A 223 -29.76 2.67 1.24
CA GLY A 223 -29.10 3.89 0.78
C GLY A 223 -29.48 4.34 -0.64
N GLY A 224 -30.50 3.71 -1.24
CA GLY A 224 -31.07 4.12 -2.52
C GLY A 224 -31.85 5.42 -2.41
N ILE A 225 -31.80 6.25 -3.45
CA ILE A 225 -32.17 7.66 -3.37
C ILE A 225 -33.62 7.86 -3.81
N LYS A 226 -34.47 8.27 -2.87
CA LYS A 226 -35.92 8.34 -3.10
C LYS A 226 -36.32 9.43 -4.08
N SER A 227 -35.62 10.57 -4.06
CA SER A 227 -35.90 11.71 -4.95
C SER A 227 -35.66 11.39 -6.43
N LEU A 228 -34.94 10.31 -6.75
CA LEU A 228 -34.67 9.90 -8.14
C LEU A 228 -35.76 8.98 -8.72
N GLY A 229 -36.82 8.72 -7.96
CA GLY A 229 -37.99 7.97 -8.40
C GLY A 229 -37.82 6.46 -8.29
N LYS A 230 -38.91 5.80 -7.88
CA LYS A 230 -38.95 4.35 -7.66
C LYS A 230 -39.07 3.58 -9.00
N GLN A 231 -38.21 2.59 -9.16
CA GLN A 231 -38.21 1.59 -10.23
C GLN A 231 -38.84 0.27 -9.73
N ALA A 232 -38.89 -0.75 -10.59
CA ALA A 232 -39.34 -2.08 -10.18
C ALA A 232 -38.41 -2.67 -9.09
N ALA A 233 -39.01 -3.08 -7.98
CA ALA A 233 -38.34 -3.71 -6.83
C ALA A 233 -38.32 -5.23 -7.02
N THR A 234 -37.12 -5.82 -7.04
CA THR A 234 -36.92 -7.28 -7.24
C THR A 234 -36.52 -7.99 -5.95
N GLY A 235 -36.27 -7.25 -4.86
CA GLY A 235 -35.76 -7.79 -3.61
C GLY A 235 -34.23 -8.01 -3.60
N TYR A 236 -33.53 -7.67 -4.67
CA TYR A 236 -32.07 -7.76 -4.81
C TYR A 236 -31.52 -6.55 -5.58
N PHE A 237 -30.24 -6.26 -5.43
CA PHE A 237 -29.58 -5.25 -6.26
C PHE A 237 -29.57 -5.69 -7.73
N ARG A 238 -29.79 -4.74 -8.64
CA ARG A 238 -29.71 -4.98 -10.09
C ARG A 238 -29.19 -3.74 -10.81
N LEU A 239 -28.85 -3.88 -12.08
CA LEU A 239 -28.40 -2.76 -12.92
C LEU A 239 -29.53 -2.31 -13.86
N GLN A 240 -29.66 -1.01 -14.08
CA GLN A 240 -30.62 -0.44 -15.01
C GLN A 240 -30.10 0.86 -15.62
N THR A 241 -30.42 1.11 -16.89
CA THR A 241 -30.23 2.43 -17.49
C THR A 241 -31.41 3.36 -17.17
N ILE A 242 -31.11 4.59 -16.72
CA ILE A 242 -32.08 5.67 -16.51
C ILE A 242 -31.52 6.89 -17.23
N ASN A 243 -32.26 7.42 -18.21
CA ASN A 243 -31.85 8.58 -19.02
C ASN A 243 -30.45 8.45 -19.63
N GLY A 244 -30.13 7.27 -20.16
CA GLY A 244 -28.84 7.00 -20.82
C GLY A 244 -27.66 6.72 -19.88
N LYS A 245 -27.89 6.65 -18.56
CA LYS A 245 -26.85 6.35 -17.56
C LYS A 245 -27.15 5.09 -16.79
N TRP A 246 -26.13 4.30 -16.48
CA TRP A 246 -26.26 3.10 -15.67
C TRP A 246 -26.37 3.43 -14.19
N TRP A 247 -27.27 2.76 -13.49
CA TRP A 247 -27.45 2.83 -12.06
C TRP A 247 -27.52 1.42 -11.48
N PHE A 248 -27.08 1.26 -10.24
CA PHE A 248 -27.66 0.19 -9.42
C PHE A 248 -29.07 0.59 -9.01
N ILE A 249 -29.93 -0.41 -8.88
CA ILE A 249 -31.25 -0.30 -8.28
C ILE A 249 -31.24 -1.17 -7.04
N THR A 250 -31.59 -0.59 -5.89
CA THR A 250 -31.67 -1.29 -4.61
C THR A 250 -32.77 -2.35 -4.62
N PRO A 251 -32.78 -3.28 -3.64
CA PRO A 251 -33.86 -4.24 -3.45
C PRO A 251 -35.27 -3.62 -3.40
N ASP A 252 -35.40 -2.42 -2.86
CA ASP A 252 -36.66 -1.67 -2.73
C ASP A 252 -36.98 -0.82 -3.98
N GLY A 253 -36.12 -0.84 -4.99
CA GLY A 253 -36.37 -0.24 -6.30
C GLY A 253 -35.83 1.17 -6.49
N TYR A 254 -34.90 1.67 -5.66
CA TYR A 254 -34.40 3.04 -5.78
C TYR A 254 -33.01 3.11 -6.44
N PRO A 255 -32.71 4.14 -7.24
CA PRO A 255 -31.39 4.34 -7.83
C PRO A 255 -30.29 4.49 -6.77
N PHE A 256 -29.12 3.93 -7.07
CA PHE A 256 -27.98 3.81 -6.17
C PHE A 256 -26.67 3.91 -6.94
N ILE A 257 -25.70 4.62 -6.38
CA ILE A 257 -24.30 4.62 -6.82
C ILE A 257 -23.43 4.13 -5.66
N VAL A 258 -22.46 3.25 -5.94
CA VAL A 258 -21.57 2.73 -4.89
C VAL A 258 -20.64 3.85 -4.42
N LYS A 259 -20.72 4.17 -3.13
CA LYS A 259 -19.79 5.02 -2.37
C LYS A 259 -19.17 4.13 -1.30
N GLY A 260 -18.16 3.38 -1.73
CA GLY A 260 -17.59 2.24 -1.03
C GLY A 260 -16.38 2.58 -0.17
N ILE A 261 -16.19 1.79 0.88
CA ILE A 261 -14.98 1.77 1.71
C ILE A 261 -14.46 0.33 1.81
N ASP A 262 -13.15 0.16 1.60
CA ASP A 262 -12.48 -1.14 1.71
C ASP A 262 -11.89 -1.35 3.11
N SER A 263 -11.68 -2.63 3.45
CA SER A 263 -10.95 -3.06 4.66
C SER A 263 -11.43 -2.41 5.97
N THR A 264 -12.73 -2.27 6.15
CA THR A 264 -13.28 -1.52 7.29
C THR A 264 -13.20 -2.29 8.60
N SER A 265 -12.87 -3.59 8.60
CA SER A 265 -12.76 -4.34 9.85
C SER A 265 -11.57 -3.90 10.69
N LEU A 266 -11.76 -3.86 12.01
CA LEU A 266 -10.69 -3.74 13.00
C LEU A 266 -9.63 -4.85 12.85
N TRP A 267 -10.05 -6.00 12.33
CA TRP A 267 -9.27 -7.22 12.19
C TRP A 267 -8.62 -7.40 10.81
N GLU A 268 -8.60 -6.34 10.00
CA GLU A 268 -7.94 -6.35 8.70
C GLU A 268 -6.45 -6.72 8.83
N PRO A 269 -5.98 -7.78 8.12
CA PRO A 269 -4.58 -8.17 8.12
C PRO A 269 -3.63 -7.05 7.69
N GLY A 270 -4.08 -6.12 6.85
CA GLY A 270 -3.33 -4.95 6.41
C GLY A 270 -2.92 -3.96 7.52
N TYR A 271 -3.47 -4.06 8.73
CA TYR A 271 -3.19 -3.09 9.81
C TYR A 271 -2.15 -3.56 10.83
N LYS A 272 -1.53 -4.72 10.61
CA LYS A 272 -0.50 -5.28 11.49
C LYS A 272 0.91 -5.13 10.92
N THR A 273 1.91 -5.04 11.80
CA THR A 273 3.33 -4.95 11.46
C THR A 273 4.14 -6.09 12.09
N PRO A 274 5.14 -6.67 11.39
CA PRO A 274 6.00 -7.71 11.96
C PRO A 274 6.94 -7.15 13.03
N ILE A 275 7.00 -7.82 14.19
CA ILE A 275 7.83 -7.41 15.33
C ILE A 275 9.14 -8.19 15.46
N LEU A 276 9.31 -9.25 14.67
CA LEU A 276 10.53 -10.06 14.63
C LEU A 276 11.36 -9.78 13.37
N LYS A 277 12.67 -9.96 13.50
CA LYS A 277 13.62 -10.05 12.39
C LYS A 277 13.59 -11.44 11.76
N PRO A 278 14.19 -11.63 10.57
CA PRO A 278 14.33 -12.96 9.96
C PRO A 278 15.06 -13.98 10.85
N ASP A 279 15.94 -13.53 11.74
CA ASP A 279 16.65 -14.38 12.71
C ASP A 279 15.83 -14.71 13.97
N GLY A 280 14.58 -14.26 14.06
CA GLY A 280 13.68 -14.49 15.19
C GLY A 280 13.87 -13.53 16.37
N THR A 281 14.83 -12.61 16.32
CA THR A 281 15.02 -11.61 17.38
C THR A 281 14.04 -10.44 17.23
N LEU A 282 13.71 -9.75 18.32
CA LEU A 282 12.82 -8.58 18.29
C LEU A 282 13.46 -7.43 17.50
N LYS A 283 12.66 -6.78 16.66
CA LYS A 283 13.03 -5.50 16.04
C LYS A 283 13.12 -4.42 17.10
N LYS A 284 14.20 -3.65 17.10
CA LYS A 284 14.39 -2.50 18.00
C LYS A 284 14.00 -1.19 17.31
N ILE A 285 12.81 -1.20 16.72
CA ILE A 285 12.22 -0.06 15.98
C ILE A 285 10.99 0.53 16.67
N PHE A 286 10.52 -0.09 17.74
CA PHE A 286 9.39 0.39 18.54
C PHE A 286 9.94 0.97 19.82
N GLU A 287 9.51 2.18 20.18
CA GLU A 287 9.78 2.75 21.51
C GLU A 287 9.23 1.82 22.59
N GLU A 288 7.98 1.39 22.40
CA GLU A 288 7.28 0.47 23.27
C GLU A 288 6.28 -0.35 22.45
N LEU A 289 6.21 -1.66 22.73
CA LEU A 289 5.16 -2.52 22.22
C LEU A 289 4.01 -2.59 23.24
N PRO A 290 2.74 -2.70 22.81
CA PRO A 290 1.61 -2.85 23.72
C PRO A 290 1.82 -4.00 24.72
N ASP A 291 1.45 -3.83 25.99
CA ASP A 291 1.51 -4.94 26.95
C ASP A 291 0.79 -6.18 26.41
N ARG A 292 1.51 -7.31 26.39
CA ARG A 292 1.06 -8.56 25.76
C ARG A 292 -0.09 -9.23 26.49
N THR A 293 -0.27 -8.94 27.77
CA THR A 293 -1.33 -9.51 28.60
C THR A 293 -2.59 -8.65 28.47
N VAL A 294 -2.44 -7.34 28.65
CA VAL A 294 -3.56 -6.38 28.62
C VAL A 294 -4.12 -6.23 27.21
N TYR A 295 -3.26 -6.22 26.20
CA TYR A 295 -3.63 -6.05 24.80
C TYR A 295 -3.40 -7.31 23.96
N ALA A 296 -3.58 -8.49 24.56
CA ALA A 296 -3.40 -9.78 23.90
C ALA A 296 -4.08 -9.90 22.52
N PRO A 297 -5.30 -9.40 22.29
CA PRO A 297 -5.95 -9.45 20.97
C PRO A 297 -5.20 -8.70 19.86
N SER A 298 -4.33 -7.75 20.21
CA SER A 298 -3.53 -7.01 19.22
C SER A 298 -2.39 -7.82 18.60
N TYR A 299 -2.08 -9.00 19.14
CA TYR A 299 -0.99 -9.85 18.70
C TYR A 299 -1.49 -11.05 17.89
N THR A 300 -0.81 -11.33 16.77
CA THR A 300 -1.05 -12.54 15.98
C THR A 300 0.27 -13.22 15.61
N ARG A 301 0.22 -14.53 15.37
CA ARG A 301 1.36 -15.33 14.92
C ARG A 301 0.91 -16.29 13.84
N ASP A 302 1.74 -16.44 12.82
CA ASP A 302 1.60 -17.46 11.78
C ASP A 302 2.98 -18.05 11.44
N ALA A 303 3.06 -18.85 10.38
CA ALA A 303 4.31 -19.51 9.97
C ALA A 303 5.42 -18.52 9.54
N ASN A 304 5.06 -17.28 9.18
CA ASN A 304 5.97 -16.26 8.68
C ASN A 304 6.43 -15.28 9.75
N GLY A 305 5.91 -15.38 10.97
CA GLY A 305 6.39 -14.61 12.11
C GLY A 305 5.31 -14.17 13.08
N GLU A 306 5.64 -13.12 13.82
CA GLU A 306 4.80 -12.54 14.85
C GLU A 306 4.53 -11.06 14.54
N TYR A 307 3.30 -10.63 14.81
CA TYR A 307 2.79 -9.34 14.39
C TYR A 307 2.04 -8.66 15.53
N VAL A 308 2.03 -7.33 15.48
CA VAL A 308 1.20 -6.48 16.34
C VAL A 308 0.35 -5.55 15.49
N SER A 309 -0.92 -5.36 15.88
CA SER A 309 -1.81 -4.32 15.35
C SER A 309 -1.95 -3.19 16.37
N PHE A 310 -1.28 -2.07 16.12
CA PHE A 310 -1.46 -0.88 16.96
C PHE A 310 -2.88 -0.33 16.86
N VAL A 311 -3.58 -0.55 15.73
CA VAL A 311 -5.01 -0.23 15.59
C VAL A 311 -5.83 -0.94 16.68
N VAL A 312 -5.71 -2.27 16.79
CA VAL A 312 -6.44 -3.04 17.82
C VAL A 312 -6.07 -2.55 19.22
N ALA A 313 -4.77 -2.39 19.49
CA ALA A 313 -4.30 -1.94 20.79
C ALA A 313 -4.80 -0.52 21.15
N ASN A 314 -4.90 0.40 20.18
CA ASN A 314 -5.36 1.76 20.40
C ASN A 314 -6.88 1.84 20.52
N VAL A 315 -7.62 1.02 19.77
CA VAL A 315 -9.07 0.88 19.94
C VAL A 315 -9.38 0.34 21.33
N MET A 316 -8.64 -0.66 21.84
CA MET A 316 -8.79 -1.11 23.23
C MET A 316 -8.53 0.02 24.25
N LYS A 317 -7.47 0.81 24.07
CA LYS A 317 -7.16 1.98 24.93
C LYS A 317 -8.26 3.05 24.88
N LYS A 318 -8.78 3.34 23.68
CA LYS A 318 -9.77 4.38 23.39
C LYS A 318 -11.15 4.05 23.95
N TYR A 319 -11.63 2.83 23.71
CA TYR A 319 -13.02 2.44 24.00
C TYR A 319 -13.19 1.64 25.30
N GLY A 320 -12.11 1.07 25.86
CA GLY A 320 -12.12 0.31 27.10
C GLY A 320 -12.78 -1.06 26.96
N SER A 321 -13.61 -1.44 27.94
CA SER A 321 -14.43 -2.66 27.82
C SER A 321 -15.39 -2.55 26.63
N ASP A 322 -15.71 -3.69 26.01
CA ASP A 322 -16.61 -3.76 24.85
C ASP A 322 -16.13 -2.91 23.66
N TYR A 323 -14.80 -2.77 23.53
CA TYR A 323 -14.17 -1.90 22.55
C TYR A 323 -14.67 -2.16 21.12
N GLU A 324 -14.85 -3.42 20.72
CA GLU A 324 -15.32 -3.77 19.39
C GLU A 324 -16.72 -3.21 19.12
N SER A 325 -17.67 -3.38 20.05
CA SER A 325 -19.04 -2.91 19.87
C SER A 325 -19.12 -1.38 19.80
N LYS A 326 -18.38 -0.68 20.66
CA LYS A 326 -18.31 0.79 20.64
C LYS A 326 -17.64 1.31 19.37
N TRP A 327 -16.56 0.66 18.94
CA TRP A 327 -15.88 0.98 17.69
C TRP A 327 -16.79 0.74 16.47
N GLU A 328 -17.53 -0.36 16.43
CA GLU A 328 -18.49 -0.64 15.35
C GLU A 328 -19.60 0.42 15.31
N GLU A 329 -20.12 0.85 16.46
CA GLU A 329 -21.13 1.91 16.55
C GLU A 329 -20.61 3.26 16.02
N ILE A 330 -19.41 3.68 16.45
CA ILE A 330 -18.78 4.91 15.98
C ILE A 330 -18.46 4.83 14.50
N THR A 331 -17.91 3.71 14.03
CA THR A 331 -17.59 3.48 12.62
C THR A 331 -18.84 3.53 11.75
N LYS A 332 -19.95 2.92 12.18
CA LYS A 332 -21.25 3.04 11.50
C LYS A 332 -21.70 4.50 11.41
N LYS A 333 -21.65 5.24 12.51
CA LYS A 333 -22.05 6.66 12.54
C LYS A 333 -21.14 7.53 11.67
N ARG A 334 -19.83 7.28 11.66
CA ARG A 334 -18.87 7.95 10.76
C ARG A 334 -19.25 7.73 9.30
N LEU A 335 -19.41 6.48 8.89
CA LEU A 335 -19.69 6.14 7.50
C LEU A 335 -21.02 6.74 7.01
N ILE A 336 -22.07 6.70 7.83
CA ILE A 336 -23.34 7.39 7.54
C ILE A 336 -23.14 8.91 7.45
N GLN A 337 -22.46 9.53 8.43
CA GLN A 337 -22.23 10.98 8.44
C GLN A 337 -21.41 11.44 7.23
N TRP A 338 -20.42 10.65 6.83
CA TRP A 338 -19.54 10.93 5.71
C TRP A 338 -20.18 10.57 4.36
N GLY A 339 -21.36 9.94 4.34
CA GLY A 339 -22.11 9.66 3.11
C GLY A 339 -21.65 8.41 2.35
N PHE A 340 -20.81 7.55 2.95
CA PHE A 340 -20.56 6.22 2.42
C PHE A 340 -21.84 5.38 2.50
N ASN A 341 -21.99 4.40 1.60
CA ASN A 341 -23.17 3.53 1.55
C ASN A 341 -22.85 2.05 1.30
N THR A 342 -21.58 1.68 1.13
CA THR A 342 -21.19 0.30 0.77
C THR A 342 -19.89 -0.12 1.48
N PHE A 343 -19.84 -1.37 1.95
CA PHE A 343 -18.55 -2.06 2.13
C PHE A 343 -18.11 -2.61 0.78
N SER A 344 -17.02 -2.08 0.24
CA SER A 344 -16.55 -2.45 -1.08
C SER A 344 -15.75 -3.75 -0.99
N LYS A 345 -14.42 -3.71 -0.95
CA LYS A 345 -13.57 -4.91 -0.92
C LYS A 345 -13.05 -5.25 0.48
N TRP A 346 -12.54 -6.48 0.56
CA TRP A 346 -11.83 -7.05 1.71
C TRP A 346 -12.70 -7.29 2.93
N THR A 347 -12.32 -6.75 4.07
CA THR A 347 -12.94 -7.03 5.36
C THR A 347 -14.01 -5.99 5.70
N LYS A 348 -15.05 -6.44 6.40
CA LYS A 348 -16.13 -5.60 6.93
C LYS A 348 -16.41 -5.93 8.40
N PRO A 349 -16.92 -4.97 9.19
CA PRO A 349 -17.41 -5.21 10.55
C PRO A 349 -18.46 -6.33 10.62
N ARG A 350 -18.62 -6.94 11.81
CA ARG A 350 -19.48 -8.11 12.01
C ARG A 350 -20.94 -7.72 12.25
N ASN A 351 -21.18 -6.72 13.10
CA ASN A 351 -22.55 -6.38 13.53
C ASN A 351 -23.11 -5.10 12.88
N PHE A 352 -22.47 -4.61 11.82
CA PHE A 352 -22.96 -3.48 11.05
C PHE A 352 -23.56 -3.98 9.72
N THR A 353 -24.88 -3.88 9.60
CA THR A 353 -25.59 -4.14 8.34
C THR A 353 -25.48 -2.94 7.41
N PHE A 354 -24.93 -3.18 6.23
CA PHE A 354 -24.69 -2.19 5.17
C PHE A 354 -24.66 -2.92 3.83
N PRO A 355 -25.02 -2.28 2.70
CA PRO A 355 -24.77 -2.84 1.39
C PRO A 355 -23.29 -3.27 1.26
N TYR A 356 -23.02 -4.40 0.63
CA TYR A 356 -21.66 -4.89 0.50
C TYR A 356 -21.40 -5.63 -0.81
N ILE A 357 -20.15 -5.58 -1.25
CA ILE A 357 -19.60 -6.45 -2.29
C ILE A 357 -18.83 -7.56 -1.58
N GLN A 358 -19.02 -8.81 -2.02
CA GLN A 358 -18.30 -9.95 -1.45
C GLN A 358 -17.14 -10.33 -2.36
N SER A 359 -15.91 -10.12 -1.90
CA SER A 359 -14.73 -10.62 -2.60
C SER A 359 -14.55 -12.11 -2.34
N LEU A 360 -14.67 -12.92 -3.40
CA LEU A 360 -14.35 -14.35 -3.38
C LEU A 360 -12.89 -14.53 -3.79
N GLN A 361 -12.19 -15.46 -3.15
CA GLN A 361 -10.78 -15.74 -3.40
C GLN A 361 -10.59 -17.03 -4.17
N ASP A 362 -9.59 -17.06 -5.04
CA ASP A 362 -9.22 -18.27 -5.75
C ASP A 362 -8.50 -19.25 -4.79
N PRO A 363 -8.72 -20.57 -4.90
CA PRO A 363 -8.08 -21.53 -4.00
C PRO A 363 -6.56 -21.62 -4.23
N SER A 364 -5.78 -21.70 -3.14
CA SER A 364 -4.31 -21.78 -3.21
C SER A 364 -3.78 -23.07 -3.88
N ASN A 365 -4.59 -24.14 -3.91
CA ASN A 365 -4.26 -25.43 -4.50
C ASN A 365 -4.55 -25.53 -6.02
N LEU A 366 -4.94 -24.43 -6.67
CA LEU A 366 -5.01 -24.36 -8.14
C LEU A 366 -3.62 -24.46 -8.76
N ARG A 367 -3.54 -25.02 -9.98
CA ARG A 367 -2.29 -25.08 -10.75
C ARG A 367 -1.87 -23.69 -11.20
N ARG A 368 -0.79 -23.15 -10.62
CA ARG A 368 -0.34 -21.76 -10.84
C ARG A 368 0.44 -21.57 -12.14
N ILE A 369 0.26 -20.41 -12.76
CA ILE A 369 1.06 -19.89 -13.87
C ILE A 369 1.37 -18.43 -13.56
N LEU A 370 2.62 -18.14 -13.21
CA LEU A 370 3.06 -16.83 -12.68
C LEU A 370 2.11 -16.32 -11.57
N TRP A 371 1.35 -15.26 -11.83
CA TRP A 371 0.42 -14.61 -10.91
C TRP A 371 -1.05 -15.07 -11.07
N SER A 372 -1.34 -16.00 -11.97
CA SER A 372 -2.70 -16.53 -12.19
C SER A 372 -2.68 -18.07 -12.12
N TYR A 373 -3.70 -18.72 -12.65
CA TYR A 373 -3.81 -20.18 -12.67
C TYR A 373 -4.19 -20.72 -14.06
N ASP A 374 -3.98 -22.01 -14.25
CA ASP A 374 -4.32 -22.76 -15.46
C ASP A 374 -5.83 -23.04 -15.50
N MET A 375 -6.61 -22.15 -16.13
CA MET A 375 -8.07 -22.33 -16.26
C MET A 375 -8.45 -23.50 -17.19
N PHE A 376 -7.51 -24.06 -17.95
CA PHE A 376 -7.74 -25.22 -18.80
C PHE A 376 -7.54 -26.53 -18.06
N ASP A 377 -7.02 -26.50 -16.83
CA ASP A 377 -6.95 -27.68 -15.98
C ASP A 377 -8.38 -28.16 -15.66
N PRO A 378 -8.75 -29.42 -15.98
CA PRO A 378 -10.08 -29.95 -15.70
C PRO A 378 -10.39 -29.99 -14.20
N GLN A 379 -9.40 -29.88 -13.31
CA GLN A 379 -9.61 -29.77 -11.87
C GLN A 379 -9.91 -28.34 -11.38
N SER A 380 -9.64 -27.31 -12.19
CA SER A 380 -9.86 -25.91 -11.79
C SER A 380 -11.32 -25.65 -11.39
N GLY A 381 -12.28 -26.08 -12.22
CA GLY A 381 -13.71 -25.94 -11.94
C GLY A 381 -14.14 -26.63 -10.63
N PRO A 382 -13.91 -27.94 -10.46
CA PRO A 382 -14.22 -28.65 -9.22
C PRO A 382 -13.57 -28.08 -7.96
N ILE A 383 -12.30 -27.64 -8.05
CA ILE A 383 -11.58 -27.03 -6.92
C ILE A 383 -12.27 -25.71 -6.50
N ILE A 384 -12.55 -24.84 -7.47
CA ILE A 384 -13.18 -23.54 -7.23
C ILE A 384 -14.61 -23.73 -6.70
N GLU A 385 -15.39 -24.59 -7.35
CA GLU A 385 -16.76 -24.88 -6.94
C GLU A 385 -16.82 -25.38 -5.50
N ASN A 386 -15.94 -26.32 -5.13
CA ASN A 386 -15.94 -26.88 -3.79
C ASN A 386 -15.53 -25.85 -2.72
N ALA A 387 -14.65 -24.91 -3.06
CA ALA A 387 -14.23 -23.83 -2.17
C ALA A 387 -15.30 -22.73 -1.99
N LEU A 388 -16.08 -22.45 -3.03
CA LEU A 388 -17.03 -21.32 -3.03
C LEU A 388 -18.46 -21.70 -2.70
N LYS A 389 -18.89 -22.95 -2.93
CA LYS A 389 -20.31 -23.37 -2.81
C LYS A 389 -20.97 -22.95 -1.50
N ALA A 390 -20.28 -23.13 -0.37
CA ALA A 390 -20.83 -22.82 0.95
C ALA A 390 -21.00 -21.31 1.15
N GLN A 391 -20.02 -20.51 0.71
CA GLN A 391 -20.09 -19.05 0.78
C GLN A 391 -21.26 -18.53 -0.05
N LEU A 392 -21.37 -18.95 -1.32
CA LEU A 392 -22.46 -18.59 -2.23
C LEU A 392 -23.84 -18.98 -1.67
N GLN A 393 -23.97 -20.20 -1.13
CA GLN A 393 -25.22 -20.67 -0.54
C GLN A 393 -25.64 -19.87 0.69
N ASN A 394 -24.68 -19.44 1.52
CA ASN A 394 -24.95 -18.68 2.73
C ASN A 394 -25.39 -17.24 2.45
N THR A 395 -24.95 -16.65 1.34
CA THR A 395 -25.24 -15.24 0.99
C THR A 395 -26.36 -15.06 -0.02
N ARG A 396 -26.84 -16.12 -0.70
CA ARG A 396 -27.85 -16.04 -1.79
C ARG A 396 -29.19 -15.37 -1.46
N TYR A 397 -29.55 -15.26 -0.19
CA TYR A 397 -30.77 -14.57 0.27
C TYR A 397 -30.50 -13.21 0.92
N SER A 398 -29.23 -12.78 0.98
CA SER A 398 -28.84 -11.50 1.55
C SER A 398 -29.30 -10.37 0.63
N LYS A 399 -30.32 -9.62 1.02
CA LYS A 399 -30.72 -8.42 0.26
C LYS A 399 -29.69 -7.29 0.32
N TRP A 400 -28.70 -7.40 1.20
CA TRP A 400 -27.64 -6.41 1.37
C TRP A 400 -26.42 -6.67 0.47
N LEU A 401 -26.34 -7.85 -0.14
CA LEU A 401 -25.27 -8.16 -1.07
C LEU A 401 -25.57 -7.50 -2.41
N ILE A 402 -24.64 -6.69 -2.91
CA ILE A 402 -24.70 -6.09 -4.25
C ILE A 402 -24.30 -7.14 -5.30
N GLY A 403 -23.20 -7.84 -5.03
CA GLY A 403 -22.64 -8.82 -5.93
C GLY A 403 -21.29 -9.34 -5.46
N TYR A 404 -20.70 -10.19 -6.28
CA TYR A 404 -19.40 -10.80 -6.02
C TYR A 404 -18.34 -10.26 -6.98
N THR A 405 -17.14 -10.03 -6.45
CA THR A 405 -15.92 -10.15 -7.25
C THR A 405 -15.33 -11.54 -7.03
N TYR A 406 -14.54 -12.02 -7.98
CA TYR A 406 -13.75 -13.23 -7.81
C TYR A 406 -12.29 -12.93 -8.15
N ASP A 407 -11.37 -13.39 -7.30
CA ASP A 407 -9.94 -13.07 -7.41
C ASP A 407 -9.68 -11.55 -7.30
N ASN A 408 -8.44 -11.13 -7.50
CA ASN A 408 -8.03 -9.73 -7.45
C ASN A 408 -6.80 -9.45 -8.32
N GLU A 409 -6.90 -8.47 -9.23
CA GLU A 409 -5.75 -7.92 -9.98
C GLU A 409 -4.90 -8.98 -10.72
N ALA A 410 -5.54 -10.09 -11.11
CA ALA A 410 -4.91 -11.22 -11.77
C ALA A 410 -5.67 -11.60 -13.05
N GLY A 411 -4.91 -12.05 -14.04
CA GLY A 411 -5.43 -12.48 -15.34
C GLY A 411 -4.29 -12.81 -16.28
N TRP A 412 -4.57 -12.84 -17.59
CA TRP A 412 -3.56 -13.18 -18.59
C TRP A 412 -3.16 -12.00 -19.47
N ASN A 413 -1.86 -11.96 -19.75
CA ASN A 413 -1.24 -11.11 -20.78
C ASN A 413 -0.21 -11.94 -21.56
N ALA A 414 0.55 -11.29 -22.44
CA ALA A 414 1.54 -11.97 -23.27
C ALA A 414 2.66 -12.67 -22.47
N GLU A 415 2.98 -12.22 -21.25
CA GLU A 415 3.98 -12.89 -20.40
C GLU A 415 3.47 -14.23 -19.86
N ILE A 416 2.19 -14.35 -19.52
CA ILE A 416 1.58 -15.66 -19.19
C ILE A 416 1.66 -16.60 -20.38
N VAL A 417 1.32 -16.12 -21.60
CA VAL A 417 1.40 -16.96 -22.80
C VAL A 417 2.85 -17.38 -23.06
N LYS A 418 3.81 -16.46 -22.95
CA LYS A 418 5.23 -16.76 -23.09
C LYS A 418 5.68 -17.86 -22.15
N GLU A 419 5.26 -17.79 -20.90
CA GLU A 419 5.54 -18.83 -19.90
C GLU A 419 4.91 -20.18 -20.28
N VAL A 420 3.61 -20.19 -20.62
CA VAL A 420 2.88 -21.39 -21.09
C VAL A 420 3.58 -22.06 -22.27
N LEU A 421 4.11 -21.27 -23.21
CA LEU A 421 4.79 -21.78 -24.41
C LEU A 421 6.11 -22.52 -24.09
N THR A 422 6.66 -22.37 -22.88
CA THR A 422 7.83 -23.13 -22.40
C THR A 422 7.48 -24.49 -21.80
N TYR A 423 6.22 -24.71 -21.44
CA TYR A 423 5.78 -25.94 -20.79
C TYR A 423 5.68 -27.11 -21.77
N SER A 424 5.56 -28.31 -21.20
CA SER A 424 5.36 -29.57 -21.91
C SER A 424 3.89 -30.01 -21.89
N SER A 425 3.58 -31.18 -22.45
CA SER A 425 2.21 -31.73 -22.48
C SER A 425 1.62 -32.00 -21.10
N THR A 426 2.39 -31.87 -20.02
CA THR A 426 1.88 -31.97 -18.65
C THR A 426 1.08 -30.74 -18.21
N SER A 427 1.17 -29.61 -18.94
CA SER A 427 0.36 -28.43 -18.70
C SER A 427 -0.92 -28.47 -19.55
N PRO A 428 -2.11 -28.40 -18.93
CA PRO A 428 -3.36 -28.20 -19.63
C PRO A 428 -3.37 -26.94 -20.51
N ALA A 429 -2.85 -25.80 -20.03
CA ALA A 429 -2.69 -24.60 -20.84
C ALA A 429 -1.79 -24.80 -22.06
N LYS A 430 -0.68 -25.55 -21.95
CA LYS A 430 0.15 -25.85 -23.13
C LYS A 430 -0.62 -26.68 -24.15
N SER A 431 -1.36 -27.68 -23.68
CA SER A 431 -2.17 -28.54 -24.56
C SER A 431 -3.29 -27.74 -25.23
N ALA A 432 -3.99 -26.89 -24.47
CA ALA A 432 -5.03 -26.00 -24.97
C ALA A 432 -4.51 -25.01 -26.02
N PHE A 433 -3.30 -24.47 -25.85
CA PHE A 433 -2.66 -23.64 -26.88
C PHE A 433 -2.47 -24.41 -28.19
N VAL A 434 -1.94 -25.63 -28.12
CA VAL A 434 -1.71 -26.45 -29.32
C VAL A 434 -3.03 -26.83 -30.00
N ASP A 435 -4.05 -27.22 -29.23
CA ASP A 435 -5.36 -27.57 -29.76
C ASP A 435 -6.05 -26.35 -30.41
N PHE A 436 -5.91 -25.16 -29.80
CA PHE A 436 -6.35 -23.88 -30.37
C PHE A 436 -5.67 -23.57 -31.72
N VAL A 437 -4.35 -23.74 -31.80
CA VAL A 437 -3.60 -23.53 -33.06
C VAL A 437 -3.99 -24.57 -34.10
N ALA A 438 -4.16 -25.83 -33.71
CA ALA A 438 -4.59 -26.89 -34.61
C ALA A 438 -5.95 -26.56 -35.23
N GLN A 439 -6.91 -26.12 -34.42
CA GLN A 439 -8.23 -25.68 -34.90
C GLN A 439 -8.12 -24.48 -35.83
N ARG A 440 -7.32 -23.47 -35.48
CA ARG A 440 -7.11 -22.26 -36.30
C ARG A 440 -6.63 -22.58 -37.72
N TYR A 441 -5.82 -23.62 -37.87
CA TYR A 441 -5.26 -24.04 -39.15
C TYR A 441 -5.95 -25.30 -39.72
N ASN A 442 -7.18 -25.61 -39.31
CA ASN A 442 -7.97 -26.75 -39.80
C ASN A 442 -7.20 -28.08 -39.74
N GLY A 443 -6.40 -28.30 -38.69
CA GLY A 443 -5.58 -29.49 -38.52
C GLY A 443 -4.30 -29.54 -39.38
N SER A 444 -3.94 -28.48 -40.11
CA SER A 444 -2.70 -28.42 -40.88
C SER A 444 -1.48 -28.20 -40.00
N LEU A 445 -0.78 -29.29 -39.65
CA LEU A 445 0.47 -29.23 -38.87
C LEU A 445 1.55 -28.39 -39.57
N ALA A 446 1.62 -28.45 -40.90
CA ALA A 446 2.57 -27.66 -41.68
C ALA A 446 2.34 -26.14 -41.48
N SER A 447 1.09 -25.70 -41.54
CA SER A 447 0.73 -24.29 -41.32
C SER A 447 0.97 -23.87 -39.87
N ALA A 448 0.66 -24.74 -38.91
CA ALA A 448 0.94 -24.51 -37.50
C ALA A 448 2.45 -24.37 -37.24
N ASN A 449 3.27 -25.28 -37.76
CA ASN A 449 4.73 -25.23 -37.64
C ASN A 449 5.30 -23.96 -38.27
N GLN A 450 4.83 -23.58 -39.45
CA GLN A 450 5.24 -22.34 -40.10
C GLN A 450 4.91 -21.11 -39.25
N ALA A 451 3.67 -21.04 -38.71
CA ALA A 451 3.23 -19.91 -37.89
C ALA A 451 3.95 -19.83 -36.54
N LEU A 452 4.32 -20.97 -35.96
CA LEU A 452 4.98 -21.02 -34.64
C LEU A 452 6.52 -21.02 -34.74
N GLY A 453 7.07 -21.11 -35.95
CA GLY A 453 8.52 -21.26 -36.16
C GLY A 453 9.08 -22.57 -35.60
N THR A 454 8.29 -23.65 -35.68
CA THR A 454 8.62 -24.99 -35.15
C THR A 454 8.73 -26.05 -36.26
N ASN A 455 9.21 -27.23 -35.87
CA ASN A 455 9.35 -28.43 -36.70
C ASN A 455 8.86 -29.65 -35.87
N ALA A 456 7.62 -29.59 -35.38
CA ALA A 456 7.05 -30.72 -34.66
C ALA A 456 6.55 -31.77 -35.65
N ALA A 457 6.77 -33.06 -35.35
CA ALA A 457 6.35 -34.18 -36.20
C ALA A 457 4.84 -34.50 -36.09
N SER A 458 4.18 -34.02 -35.02
CA SER A 458 2.74 -34.13 -34.78
C SER A 458 2.28 -33.02 -33.84
N PHE A 459 0.97 -32.81 -33.70
CA PHE A 459 0.45 -31.90 -32.67
C PHE A 459 0.80 -32.39 -31.26
N ASP A 460 0.82 -33.71 -31.01
CA ASP A 460 1.26 -34.25 -29.72
C ASP A 460 2.75 -33.96 -29.44
N ALA A 461 3.61 -34.03 -30.45
CA ALA A 461 5.00 -33.61 -30.34
C ALA A 461 5.11 -32.09 -30.09
N LEU A 462 4.23 -31.29 -30.70
CA LEU A 462 4.19 -29.83 -30.51
C LEU A 462 3.83 -29.46 -29.05
N LYS A 463 3.00 -30.25 -28.36
CA LYS A 463 2.71 -30.07 -26.93
C LYS A 463 3.96 -30.18 -26.05
N ASN A 464 4.97 -30.93 -26.49
CA ASN A 464 6.27 -31.08 -25.80
C ASN A 464 7.37 -30.18 -26.37
N THR A 465 7.06 -29.35 -27.36
CA THR A 465 8.03 -28.46 -28.00
C THR A 465 8.00 -27.09 -27.33
N ARG A 466 9.15 -26.60 -26.88
CA ARG A 466 9.29 -25.20 -26.44
C ARG A 466 9.11 -24.26 -27.64
N ILE A 467 8.22 -23.29 -27.50
CA ILE A 467 7.93 -22.31 -28.56
C ILE A 467 8.45 -20.94 -28.12
N ASP A 468 9.22 -20.29 -28.99
CA ASP A 468 9.66 -18.92 -28.77
C ASP A 468 8.52 -17.96 -29.13
N ILE A 469 7.96 -17.26 -28.13
CA ILE A 469 6.84 -16.33 -28.35
C ILE A 469 7.19 -15.25 -29.38
N ALA A 470 8.47 -14.87 -29.53
CA ALA A 470 8.89 -13.86 -30.51
C ALA A 470 8.62 -14.29 -31.96
N LYS A 471 8.47 -15.59 -32.21
CA LYS A 471 8.13 -16.15 -33.53
C LYS A 471 6.61 -16.31 -33.73
N VAL A 472 5.83 -16.24 -32.66
CA VAL A 472 4.37 -16.45 -32.72
C VAL A 472 3.68 -15.16 -33.13
N PRO A 473 2.82 -15.17 -34.18
CA PRO A 473 2.04 -14.01 -34.57
C PRO A 473 1.23 -13.46 -33.39
N THR A 474 1.28 -12.14 -33.19
CA THR A 474 0.56 -11.45 -32.10
C THR A 474 -0.93 -11.80 -32.09
N ALA A 475 -1.55 -11.96 -33.26
CA ALA A 475 -2.95 -12.36 -33.37
C ALA A 475 -3.25 -13.73 -32.69
N ILE A 476 -2.34 -14.71 -32.80
CA ILE A 476 -2.50 -16.01 -32.13
C ILE A 476 -2.40 -15.84 -30.62
N VAL A 477 -1.45 -15.04 -30.14
CA VAL A 477 -1.29 -14.74 -28.70
C VAL A 477 -2.53 -14.05 -28.16
N SER A 478 -2.98 -12.98 -28.82
CA SER A 478 -4.19 -12.22 -28.46
C SER A 478 -5.45 -13.10 -28.44
N ASP A 479 -5.66 -13.93 -29.48
CA ASP A 479 -6.82 -14.82 -29.53
C ASP A 479 -6.79 -15.92 -28.48
N TYR A 480 -5.59 -16.42 -28.13
CA TYR A 480 -5.42 -17.39 -27.06
C TYR A 480 -5.72 -16.78 -25.68
N ILE A 481 -5.29 -15.54 -25.43
CA ILE A 481 -5.68 -14.80 -24.23
C ILE A 481 -7.20 -14.61 -24.15
N ARG A 482 -7.86 -14.29 -25.28
CA ARG A 482 -9.33 -14.18 -25.32
C ARG A 482 -10.00 -15.53 -25.02
N LEU A 483 -9.45 -16.64 -25.51
CA LEU A 483 -9.95 -17.98 -25.19
C LEU A 483 -9.82 -18.26 -23.67
N ALA A 484 -8.65 -18.01 -23.10
CA ALA A 484 -8.39 -18.16 -21.67
C ALA A 484 -9.35 -17.32 -20.83
N SER A 485 -9.56 -16.06 -21.18
CA SER A 485 -10.51 -15.17 -20.48
C SER A 485 -11.95 -15.68 -20.57
N ARG A 486 -12.40 -16.14 -21.74
CA ARG A 486 -13.74 -16.74 -21.89
C ARG A 486 -13.90 -17.96 -20.99
N THR A 487 -12.94 -18.88 -21.02
CA THR A 487 -12.95 -20.11 -20.19
C THR A 487 -13.00 -19.78 -18.71
N TYR A 488 -12.17 -18.82 -18.26
CA TYR A 488 -12.15 -18.36 -16.87
C TYR A 488 -13.50 -17.78 -16.48
N HIS A 489 -13.97 -16.74 -17.17
CA HIS A 489 -15.13 -15.97 -16.72
C HIS A 489 -16.44 -16.74 -16.88
N SER A 490 -16.57 -17.59 -17.91
CA SER A 490 -17.75 -18.45 -18.06
C SER A 490 -17.84 -19.46 -16.92
N MET A 491 -16.73 -20.12 -16.58
CA MET A 491 -16.68 -21.09 -15.49
C MET A 491 -17.07 -20.46 -14.15
N ILE A 492 -16.52 -19.30 -13.82
CA ILE A 492 -16.87 -18.59 -12.58
C ILE A 492 -18.34 -18.17 -12.58
N ARG A 493 -18.83 -17.62 -13.69
CA ARG A 493 -20.23 -17.21 -13.83
C ARG A 493 -21.20 -18.38 -13.66
N ASP A 494 -20.87 -19.54 -14.22
CA ASP A 494 -21.70 -20.74 -14.14
C ASP A 494 -21.74 -21.29 -12.71
N ILE A 495 -20.59 -21.34 -12.03
CA ILE A 495 -20.51 -21.73 -10.60
C ILE A 495 -21.35 -20.77 -9.75
N MET A 496 -21.21 -19.45 -9.95
CA MET A 496 -22.00 -18.47 -9.21
C MET A 496 -23.50 -18.66 -9.45
N LYS A 497 -23.95 -18.68 -10.71
CA LYS A 497 -25.37 -18.84 -11.05
C LYS A 497 -25.98 -20.15 -10.52
N LYS A 498 -25.19 -21.22 -10.41
CA LYS A 498 -25.63 -22.51 -9.87
C LYS A 498 -26.05 -22.41 -8.40
N TYR A 499 -25.34 -21.60 -7.59
CA TYR A 499 -25.55 -21.52 -6.15
C TYR A 499 -26.24 -20.23 -5.69
N ASP A 500 -26.12 -19.16 -6.47
CA ASP A 500 -26.70 -17.85 -6.24
C ASP A 500 -27.11 -17.18 -7.57
N PRO A 501 -28.37 -17.38 -8.00
CA PRO A 501 -28.87 -16.80 -9.26
C PRO A 501 -29.30 -15.33 -9.11
N ASN A 502 -29.27 -14.76 -7.91
CA ASN A 502 -29.86 -13.44 -7.63
C ASN A 502 -28.85 -12.29 -7.70
N HIS A 503 -27.59 -12.56 -7.35
CA HIS A 503 -26.57 -11.52 -7.19
C HIS A 503 -25.67 -11.36 -8.41
N LEU A 504 -25.11 -10.15 -8.53
CA LEU A 504 -24.32 -9.72 -9.68
C LEU A 504 -22.92 -10.32 -9.66
N PHE A 505 -22.37 -10.66 -10.82
CA PHE A 505 -20.94 -10.92 -11.00
C PHE A 505 -20.26 -9.65 -11.49
N LEU A 506 -19.39 -9.06 -10.66
CA LEU A 506 -18.78 -7.75 -10.88
C LEU A 506 -17.38 -7.82 -11.52
N GLY A 507 -16.89 -9.03 -11.83
CA GLY A 507 -15.55 -9.24 -12.39
C GLY A 507 -14.49 -9.53 -11.34
N THR A 508 -13.25 -9.13 -11.61
CA THR A 508 -12.06 -9.58 -10.88
C THR A 508 -11.16 -8.43 -10.39
N SER A 509 -11.71 -7.21 -10.27
CA SER A 509 -11.00 -5.98 -9.85
C SER A 509 -9.63 -5.84 -10.51
N ILE A 510 -9.58 -5.74 -11.85
CA ILE A 510 -8.31 -5.69 -12.57
C ILE A 510 -7.66 -4.33 -12.46
N VAL A 511 -6.33 -4.25 -12.44
CA VAL A 511 -5.62 -2.99 -12.71
C VAL A 511 -5.35 -2.91 -14.21
N PRO A 512 -5.89 -1.91 -14.93
CA PRO A 512 -5.66 -1.79 -16.36
C PRO A 512 -4.16 -1.78 -16.66
N THR A 513 -3.72 -2.63 -17.60
CA THR A 513 -2.32 -2.79 -18.05
C THR A 513 -1.35 -3.48 -17.08
N TRP A 514 -1.79 -3.86 -15.88
CA TRP A 514 -0.97 -4.65 -14.95
C TRP A 514 -1.56 -6.06 -14.81
N ARG A 515 -0.73 -7.08 -15.10
CA ARG A 515 -1.08 -8.52 -15.03
C ARG A 515 -2.23 -8.98 -15.94
N THR A 516 -2.97 -8.07 -16.57
CA THR A 516 -3.96 -8.34 -17.62
C THR A 516 -3.63 -7.57 -18.91
N SER A 517 -4.33 -7.90 -19.98
CA SER A 517 -4.27 -7.24 -21.29
C SER A 517 -5.67 -6.82 -21.74
N LEU A 518 -5.80 -5.95 -22.74
CA LEU A 518 -7.13 -5.55 -23.23
C LEU A 518 -7.90 -6.76 -23.79
N GLU A 519 -7.20 -7.73 -24.36
CA GLU A 519 -7.72 -9.02 -24.81
C GLU A 519 -8.35 -9.85 -23.71
N TRP A 520 -7.73 -9.85 -22.54
CA TRP A 520 -8.30 -10.49 -21.36
C TRP A 520 -9.57 -9.75 -20.92
N ASP A 521 -9.46 -8.45 -20.74
CA ASP A 521 -10.54 -7.60 -20.22
C ASP A 521 -11.77 -7.64 -21.14
N GLN A 522 -11.58 -7.48 -22.46
CA GLN A 522 -12.70 -7.47 -23.43
C GLN A 522 -13.43 -8.80 -23.51
N ALA A 523 -12.70 -9.91 -23.38
CA ALA A 523 -13.29 -11.25 -23.47
C ALA A 523 -14.08 -11.63 -22.21
N ALA A 524 -13.90 -10.89 -21.10
CA ALA A 524 -14.68 -11.05 -19.87
C ALA A 524 -16.09 -10.44 -19.97
N MET A 525 -16.25 -9.40 -20.80
CA MET A 525 -17.46 -8.56 -20.86
C MET A 525 -18.78 -9.33 -21.02
N PRO A 526 -18.87 -10.44 -21.81
CA PRO A 526 -20.12 -11.20 -21.93
C PRO A 526 -20.57 -11.93 -20.66
N PHE A 527 -19.66 -12.19 -19.71
CA PHE A 527 -19.92 -13.05 -18.55
C PHE A 527 -20.19 -12.28 -17.26
N VAL A 528 -19.77 -11.01 -17.20
CA VAL A 528 -19.96 -10.13 -16.05
C VAL A 528 -21.20 -9.25 -16.20
N ASP A 529 -21.86 -8.94 -15.09
CA ASP A 529 -22.97 -8.00 -15.04
C ASP A 529 -22.47 -6.54 -15.03
N ALA A 530 -21.37 -6.29 -14.32
CA ALA A 530 -20.57 -5.06 -14.36
C ALA A 530 -19.08 -5.42 -14.35
N PHE A 531 -18.21 -4.52 -14.80
CA PHE A 531 -16.77 -4.75 -14.88
C PHE A 531 -16.02 -3.84 -13.89
N SER A 532 -15.44 -4.44 -12.85
CA SER A 532 -14.66 -3.75 -11.83
C SER A 532 -13.18 -3.63 -12.20
N VAL A 533 -12.62 -2.45 -11.95
CA VAL A 533 -11.18 -2.17 -12.02
C VAL A 533 -10.69 -1.63 -10.67
N ASP A 534 -9.37 -1.64 -10.47
CA ASP A 534 -8.67 -0.91 -9.42
C ASP A 534 -7.74 0.11 -10.08
N VAL A 535 -7.97 1.41 -9.82
CA VAL A 535 -7.26 2.50 -10.51
C VAL A 535 -6.77 3.55 -9.51
N TYR A 536 -5.46 3.48 -9.25
CA TYR A 536 -4.72 4.42 -8.44
C TYR A 536 -4.13 5.57 -9.29
N SER A 537 -5.01 6.50 -9.71
CA SER A 537 -4.70 7.68 -10.53
C SER A 537 -5.57 8.87 -10.15
N ARG A 538 -5.26 10.07 -10.69
CA ARG A 538 -6.16 11.24 -10.68
C ARG A 538 -6.99 11.38 -11.97
N ASP A 539 -6.78 10.48 -12.92
CA ASP A 539 -7.37 10.55 -14.26
C ASP A 539 -8.44 9.46 -14.45
N ALA A 540 -9.67 9.89 -14.72
CA ALA A 540 -10.82 9.01 -14.98
C ALA A 540 -10.87 8.48 -16.44
N SER A 541 -9.91 8.84 -17.30
CA SER A 541 -9.83 8.39 -18.70
C SER A 541 -9.70 6.87 -18.88
N TRP A 542 -9.41 6.13 -17.80
CA TRP A 542 -9.47 4.67 -17.78
C TRP A 542 -10.83 4.16 -18.26
N ILE A 543 -11.91 4.91 -18.06
CA ILE A 543 -13.26 4.54 -18.50
C ILE A 543 -13.33 4.44 -20.04
N SER A 544 -12.69 5.36 -20.76
CA SER A 544 -12.69 5.37 -22.23
C SER A 544 -12.07 4.11 -22.84
N ARG A 545 -11.20 3.42 -22.09
CA ARG A 545 -10.65 2.11 -22.49
C ARG A 545 -11.74 1.04 -22.67
N TYR A 546 -12.83 1.15 -21.92
CA TYR A 546 -13.90 0.14 -21.85
C TYR A 546 -15.24 0.61 -22.41
N GLU A 547 -15.33 1.89 -22.81
CA GLU A 547 -16.58 2.52 -23.24
C GLU A 547 -17.26 1.78 -24.40
N ALA A 548 -16.47 1.33 -25.38
CA ALA A 548 -16.96 0.61 -26.56
C ALA A 548 -17.69 -0.70 -26.23
N PHE A 549 -17.52 -1.26 -25.02
CA PHE A 549 -18.18 -2.49 -24.59
C PHE A 549 -19.56 -2.25 -23.96
N GLY A 550 -19.92 -1.00 -23.64
CA GLY A 550 -21.24 -0.63 -23.12
C GLY A 550 -21.62 -1.27 -21.78
N LYS A 551 -20.64 -1.80 -21.03
CA LYS A 551 -20.84 -2.47 -19.75
C LYS A 551 -20.78 -1.47 -18.58
N PRO A 552 -21.58 -1.62 -17.51
CA PRO A 552 -21.40 -0.85 -16.29
C PRO A 552 -20.01 -1.05 -15.69
N LEU A 553 -19.38 0.02 -15.19
CA LEU A 553 -18.02 0.03 -14.71
C LEU A 553 -17.94 0.47 -13.24
N LEU A 554 -17.07 -0.18 -12.47
CA LEU A 554 -16.75 0.18 -11.09
C LEU A 554 -15.26 0.38 -10.93
N ASN A 555 -14.85 1.33 -10.10
CA ASN A 555 -13.48 1.45 -9.62
C ASN A 555 -13.42 1.07 -8.14
N LEU A 556 -13.11 -0.18 -7.83
CA LEU A 556 -13.25 -0.71 -6.47
C LEU A 556 -12.07 -0.39 -5.56
N GLU A 557 -10.94 0.07 -6.08
CA GLU A 557 -9.87 0.65 -5.28
C GLU A 557 -9.27 1.92 -5.90
N HIS A 558 -9.29 2.98 -5.11
CA HIS A 558 -8.48 4.18 -5.33
C HIS A 558 -8.22 4.88 -4.00
N SER A 559 -7.15 5.68 -3.96
CA SER A 559 -6.83 6.51 -2.79
C SER A 559 -5.77 7.55 -3.13
N PHE A 560 -5.62 8.50 -2.21
CA PHE A 560 -4.62 9.56 -2.30
C PHE A 560 -3.90 9.66 -0.96
N GLY A 561 -2.57 9.76 -0.99
CA GLY A 561 -1.74 9.73 0.20
C GLY A 561 -0.56 10.69 0.10
N SER A 562 0.07 10.98 1.24
CA SER A 562 1.26 11.83 1.33
C SER A 562 2.44 11.05 1.91
N SER A 563 3.61 11.69 1.98
CA SER A 563 4.78 11.16 2.69
C SER A 563 4.95 11.73 4.11
N GLU A 564 3.92 12.41 4.62
CA GLU A 564 3.89 12.92 5.99
C GLU A 564 3.77 11.76 6.98
N ARG A 565 4.22 11.97 8.22
CA ARG A 565 4.06 11.03 9.34
C ARG A 565 4.67 9.65 9.06
N GLY A 566 5.77 9.62 8.30
CA GLY A 566 6.53 8.41 7.97
C GLY A 566 5.83 7.45 7.01
N LEU A 567 4.69 7.83 6.44
CA LEU A 567 3.92 7.00 5.51
C LEU A 567 4.33 7.27 4.05
N SER A 568 3.67 6.58 3.13
CA SER A 568 3.89 6.70 1.69
C SER A 568 2.57 6.75 0.92
N TYR A 569 2.62 7.11 -0.35
CA TYR A 569 1.51 6.96 -1.29
C TYR A 569 1.74 5.72 -2.17
N ILE A 570 0.66 5.16 -2.72
CA ILE A 570 0.71 3.91 -3.50
C ILE A 570 1.61 4.07 -4.73
N ASN A 571 1.42 5.17 -5.46
CA ASN A 571 2.27 5.53 -6.59
C ASN A 571 2.30 7.06 -6.81
N VAL A 572 3.20 7.54 -7.68
CA VAL A 572 3.38 8.98 -7.94
C VAL A 572 2.08 9.67 -8.40
N GLY A 573 1.21 8.97 -9.15
CA GLY A 573 -0.10 9.50 -9.58
C GLY A 573 -1.08 9.75 -8.44
N THR A 574 -0.91 9.09 -7.29
CA THR A 574 -1.74 9.25 -6.08
C THR A 574 -1.15 10.21 -5.04
N ARG A 575 0.04 10.74 -5.29
CA ARG A 575 0.75 11.61 -4.35
C ARG A 575 -0.04 12.88 -4.06
N THR A 576 -0.07 13.28 -2.79
CA THR A 576 -0.57 14.56 -2.28
C THR A 576 0.44 15.13 -1.27
N THR A 577 0.23 16.37 -0.86
CA THR A 577 1.10 17.14 0.05
C THR A 577 0.43 17.53 1.35
N SER A 578 -0.87 17.28 1.52
CA SER A 578 -1.60 17.58 2.75
C SER A 578 -2.89 16.75 2.85
N VAL A 579 -3.45 16.66 4.06
CA VAL A 579 -4.77 16.04 4.30
C VAL A 579 -5.88 16.69 3.48
N ARG A 580 -5.85 18.02 3.35
CA ARG A 580 -6.81 18.76 2.51
C ARG A 580 -6.72 18.36 1.04
N GLU A 581 -5.51 18.27 0.50
CA GLU A 581 -5.30 17.89 -0.89
C GLU A 581 -5.78 16.46 -1.17
N ARG A 582 -5.66 15.53 -0.20
CA ARG A 582 -6.26 14.18 -0.32
C ARG A 582 -7.78 14.27 -0.55
N GLY A 583 -8.48 15.14 0.18
CA GLY A 583 -9.91 15.37 0.01
C GLY A 583 -10.25 15.99 -1.35
N LEU A 584 -9.49 16.98 -1.80
CA LEU A 584 -9.69 17.62 -3.11
C LEU A 584 -9.40 16.67 -4.27
N ALA A 585 -8.36 15.85 -4.17
CA ALA A 585 -8.04 14.83 -5.16
C ALA A 585 -9.15 13.77 -5.25
N TYR A 586 -9.69 13.34 -4.10
CA TYR A 586 -10.86 12.48 -4.05
C TYR A 586 -12.06 13.12 -4.74
N GLN A 587 -12.41 14.36 -4.41
CA GLN A 587 -13.55 15.06 -5.00
C GLN A 587 -13.44 15.09 -6.53
N ALA A 588 -12.32 15.59 -7.05
CA ALA A 588 -12.13 15.72 -8.49
C ALA A 588 -12.21 14.37 -9.21
N PHE A 589 -11.61 13.32 -8.64
CA PHE A 589 -11.59 12.00 -9.26
C PHE A 589 -12.94 11.27 -9.16
N ALA A 590 -13.63 11.35 -8.01
CA ALA A 590 -14.94 10.75 -7.81
C ALA A 590 -16.00 11.42 -8.70
N GLU A 591 -16.02 12.75 -8.79
CA GLU A 591 -16.96 13.49 -9.65
C GLU A 591 -16.70 13.23 -11.14
N SER A 592 -15.43 13.18 -11.56
CA SER A 592 -15.05 12.89 -12.94
C SER A 592 -15.52 11.50 -13.39
N GLN A 593 -15.37 10.49 -12.52
CA GLN A 593 -15.88 9.15 -12.80
C GLN A 593 -17.42 9.13 -12.79
N ALA A 594 -18.05 9.74 -11.78
CA ALA A 594 -19.51 9.81 -11.66
C ALA A 594 -20.16 10.49 -12.86
N ALA A 595 -19.53 11.47 -13.49
CA ALA A 595 -20.07 12.12 -14.68
C ALA A 595 -20.27 11.15 -15.87
N HIS A 596 -19.51 10.04 -15.94
CA HIS A 596 -19.54 9.13 -17.07
C HIS A 596 -20.79 8.21 -17.08
N PRO A 597 -21.48 8.01 -18.22
CA PRO A 597 -22.71 7.21 -18.28
C PRO A 597 -22.59 5.73 -17.89
N LEU A 598 -21.40 5.15 -18.05
CA LEU A 598 -21.14 3.74 -17.71
C LEU A 598 -20.74 3.52 -16.25
N PHE A 599 -20.37 4.56 -15.51
CA PHE A 599 -19.84 4.40 -14.17
C PHE A 599 -20.96 4.22 -13.14
N VAL A 600 -20.83 3.24 -12.25
CA VAL A 600 -21.86 2.93 -11.23
C VAL A 600 -21.33 2.97 -9.79
N GLY A 601 -20.07 3.37 -9.59
CA GLY A 601 -19.53 3.73 -8.28
C GLY A 601 -18.10 3.27 -8.04
N SER A 602 -17.58 3.61 -6.86
CA SER A 602 -16.20 3.34 -6.47
C SER A 602 -16.00 2.94 -5.01
N GLY A 603 -14.88 2.27 -4.73
CA GLY A 603 -14.39 1.95 -3.40
C GLY A 603 -13.11 2.72 -3.06
N TRP A 604 -13.07 3.33 -1.87
CA TRP A 604 -11.87 3.93 -1.29
C TRP A 604 -11.05 2.87 -0.56
N TYR A 605 -9.77 2.74 -0.92
CA TYR A 605 -8.82 1.90 -0.20
C TYR A 605 -7.93 2.78 0.70
N SER A 606 -8.09 2.82 2.02
CA SER A 606 -8.88 1.93 2.89
C SER A 606 -9.32 2.66 4.18
N TYR A 607 -9.93 1.95 5.14
CA TYR A 607 -10.42 2.59 6.38
C TYR A 607 -9.29 3.15 7.27
N TYR A 608 -8.32 2.33 7.67
CA TYR A 608 -7.13 2.78 8.43
C TYR A 608 -5.89 2.97 7.55
N ASP A 609 -4.98 3.84 8.00
CA ASP A 609 -3.60 3.83 7.51
C ASP A 609 -2.92 2.49 7.78
N GLN A 610 -2.04 2.10 6.86
CA GLN A 610 -1.10 1.01 7.09
C GLN A 610 -0.07 1.42 8.17
N PRO A 611 0.59 0.44 8.83
CA PRO A 611 1.55 0.74 9.88
C PRO A 611 2.78 1.46 9.31
N VAL A 612 3.25 2.48 10.02
CA VAL A 612 4.45 3.24 9.63
C VAL A 612 5.71 2.38 9.55
N THR A 613 5.73 1.26 10.28
CA THR A 613 6.82 0.27 10.27
C THR A 613 6.66 -0.83 9.21
N GLY A 614 5.65 -0.70 8.35
CA GLY A 614 5.39 -1.62 7.25
C GLY A 614 4.49 -2.79 7.62
N ARG A 615 3.59 -3.16 6.70
CA ARG A 615 2.89 -4.43 6.64
C ARG A 615 3.88 -5.60 6.50
N PRO A 616 3.45 -6.87 6.59
CA PRO A 616 4.36 -8.01 6.36
C PRO A 616 5.10 -7.99 5.01
N ASP A 617 4.50 -7.39 3.98
CA ASP A 617 5.10 -7.18 2.65
C ASP A 617 5.88 -5.86 2.53
N GLY A 618 5.93 -5.05 3.59
CA GLY A 618 6.70 -3.81 3.69
C GLY A 618 5.94 -2.54 3.32
N GLU A 619 4.68 -2.62 2.89
CA GLU A 619 3.91 -1.42 2.55
C GLU A 619 3.55 -0.58 3.79
N SER A 620 3.57 0.75 3.65
CA SER A 620 3.31 1.71 4.73
C SER A 620 2.53 2.93 4.20
N TYR A 621 1.43 2.67 3.50
CA TYR A 621 0.68 3.70 2.80
C TYR A 621 -0.24 4.55 3.71
N ASN A 622 -0.34 5.85 3.38
CA ASN A 622 -1.27 6.82 3.93
C ASN A 622 -2.61 6.77 3.17
N THR A 623 -3.33 5.68 3.36
CA THR A 623 -4.58 5.36 2.66
C THR A 623 -5.80 5.50 3.55
N GLY A 624 -5.64 5.70 4.86
CA GLY A 624 -6.74 5.68 5.81
C GLY A 624 -7.67 6.89 5.70
N LEU A 625 -8.97 6.66 5.90
CA LEU A 625 -9.90 7.69 6.38
C LEU A 625 -9.58 8.11 7.82
N VAL A 626 -9.03 7.18 8.59
CA VAL A 626 -8.56 7.35 9.97
C VAL A 626 -7.10 6.86 10.09
N ASN A 627 -6.34 7.45 11.02
CA ASN A 627 -5.00 6.97 11.37
C ASN A 627 -5.05 5.76 12.32
N GLN A 628 -3.90 5.15 12.64
CA GLN A 628 -3.85 3.97 13.53
C GLN A 628 -4.26 4.23 14.99
N GLN A 629 -4.47 5.49 15.36
CA GLN A 629 -4.97 5.91 16.67
C GLN A 629 -6.49 6.12 16.65
N ASP A 630 -7.15 5.75 15.54
CA ASP A 630 -8.58 5.90 15.33
C ASP A 630 -9.05 7.37 15.33
N GLN A 631 -8.19 8.27 14.85
CA GLN A 631 -8.50 9.68 14.62
C GLN A 631 -8.84 9.92 13.14
N PRO A 632 -9.99 10.52 12.81
CA PRO A 632 -10.33 10.88 11.43
C PRO A 632 -9.41 11.94 10.85
N TYR A 633 -9.05 11.79 9.58
CA TYR A 633 -8.44 12.85 8.78
C TYR A 633 -9.49 13.91 8.41
N LYS A 634 -9.85 14.76 9.38
CA LYS A 634 -11.05 15.61 9.35
C LYS A 634 -11.23 16.41 8.06
N GLU A 635 -10.20 17.13 7.61
CA GLU A 635 -10.29 17.94 6.38
C GLU A 635 -10.62 17.10 5.14
N MET A 636 -10.07 15.88 5.05
CA MET A 636 -10.35 14.96 3.95
C MET A 636 -11.80 14.45 4.01
N VAL A 637 -12.22 13.94 5.17
CA VAL A 637 -13.56 13.35 5.31
C VAL A 637 -14.69 14.38 5.24
N ASP A 638 -14.45 15.64 5.64
CA ASP A 638 -15.41 16.74 5.46
C ASP A 638 -15.62 17.08 3.97
N ILE A 639 -14.55 17.05 3.17
CA ILE A 639 -14.65 17.22 1.71
C ILE A 639 -15.39 16.03 1.11
N MET A 640 -15.00 14.79 1.45
CA MET A 640 -15.69 13.57 0.99
C MET A 640 -17.19 13.59 1.31
N LYS A 641 -17.56 14.03 2.53
CA LYS A 641 -18.96 14.19 2.94
C LYS A 641 -19.72 15.14 2.01
N THR A 642 -19.10 16.27 1.66
CA THR A 642 -19.71 17.27 0.77
C THR A 642 -19.85 16.72 -0.65
N THR A 643 -18.81 16.05 -1.16
CA THR A 643 -18.82 15.35 -2.46
C THR A 643 -19.92 14.29 -2.52
N HIS A 644 -20.02 13.43 -1.50
CA HIS A 644 -21.02 12.37 -1.44
C HIS A 644 -22.47 12.87 -1.39
N ALA A 645 -22.70 14.10 -0.93
CA ALA A 645 -24.02 14.71 -0.89
C ALA A 645 -24.49 15.24 -2.27
N THR A 646 -23.57 15.46 -3.21
CA THR A 646 -23.87 15.96 -4.56
C THR A 646 -23.57 14.96 -5.67
N LEU A 647 -22.89 13.85 -5.35
CA LEU A 647 -22.36 12.90 -6.34
C LEU A 647 -23.43 12.35 -7.28
N GLU A 648 -24.66 12.13 -6.80
CA GLU A 648 -25.72 11.59 -7.65
C GLU A 648 -26.32 12.65 -8.58
N LYS A 649 -26.27 13.93 -8.19
CA LYS A 649 -26.57 15.05 -9.10
C LYS A 649 -25.50 15.18 -10.17
N VAL A 650 -24.22 15.02 -9.82
CA VAL A 650 -23.12 14.96 -10.79
C VAL A 650 -23.34 13.79 -11.74
N HIS A 651 -23.67 12.62 -11.22
CA HIS A 651 -23.96 11.45 -12.04
C HIS A 651 -25.14 11.71 -12.98
N GLN A 652 -26.28 12.22 -12.50
CA GLN A 652 -27.45 12.52 -13.34
C GLN A 652 -27.16 13.56 -14.44
N SER A 653 -26.51 14.66 -14.09
CA SER A 653 -26.28 15.77 -15.03
C SER A 653 -25.12 15.53 -15.99
N GLY A 654 -24.14 14.71 -15.59
CA GLY A 654 -22.86 14.59 -16.29
C GLY A 654 -21.94 15.81 -16.12
N LEU A 655 -22.26 16.72 -15.20
CA LEU A 655 -21.50 17.93 -14.91
C LEU A 655 -20.94 17.87 -13.48
N ALA A 656 -19.68 18.28 -13.30
CA ALA A 656 -19.06 18.39 -11.99
C ALA A 656 -19.80 19.39 -11.08
N SER A 657 -19.60 19.29 -9.77
CA SER A 657 -20.18 20.26 -8.82
C SER A 657 -19.60 21.66 -9.07
N PRO A 658 -20.40 22.74 -8.92
CA PRO A 658 -19.93 24.13 -9.08
C PRO A 658 -18.80 24.53 -8.13
#